data_AF-A0A8J2XLU6-F1
#
_entry.id   AF-A0A8J2XLU6-F1
#
_cell.length_a   1.000
_cell.length_b   1.000
_cell.length_c   1.000
_cell.angle_alpha   90.00
_cell.angle_beta   90.00
_cell.angle_gamma   90.00
#
_symmetry.space_group_name_H-M   'P 1'
#
loop_
_entity.id
_entity.type
_entity.pdbx_description
1 polymer ?
#
loop_
_entity_poly.entity_id
_entity_poly.type
_entity_poly.pdbx_seq_one_letter_code
_entity_poly.pdbx_strand_id
1 'polypeptide(L)'
;MRLLLTLTMLLIISACGSGSSHSPSSPEPTAPAEPAPPETGSPTEPDPAEPPAEPEPNEPPAQQPTDAVTVSATSNKIFNAFLDKPLLGMNLNGLVYYSPSKYYKNLMKSADPWRTSDDNGTRWENDIYFQQIPRRSDGYPTHVPFAVAGTNLLQHVLTPVSHSASRNLGIYHVFYQGTGRFELNGAQLISESSGHKVYDFGSDPNADHAIVLILLESEQSNPIHDIVIVHEDDVDSYRQQPFNEQLKSDLGAVSVIRLMDMMFTNGNAASQPEHIPPLDYYSWNDCPANACDTTHFAGHPPGVLMDLVEHLGTHVWLTLPHQASDAYVQSYAELVYDNLPDDTYVLLEYSNELWNWLFAQTQWLAEVACADETSRVELEDNPGQCDGEISSRRYQTKRTLEMVRIFRDVFAEDSHRVISVLAGQGSWSWRTQQSLEALNDSTINPTGETFDALAIAPYFGGEHIASQEVRDFWVDSSFDALKEHAISLIESDEVLGGIREHKVLAEQYGLELIAYEGGQHFLCGSHFCDDSELMNKLAAFQRHEVMEAIYNHYYQQWFDEGGSVFAVFSHLGTAESRWGAWGTSEYYNQPLSAAPKKRALLSALETYRLADEIPTEPPAPEPEPEPEPEPEPPIVEPVEPPDATPQSSRKTFMFGHSLIYHQPADFHPNTTVPYWMGQIANADATEFSFSGQYGFLRNHASFPPIAQWGFDGGNMAWDDDSGLSFEEVDFDSILFTAANFIQYQAPDVPYDGDNPDNSSPMDATLAIIDQTLALEPGVDIYLYENWQDMSSVLVNDQLPPSADALAQYHAETINEQAGGFHRWWLDYHDQIRALRPDAKVKMIPVGPIISHLLTDTALSGIPFDDLYEDDSPHGRATIYFLAGMITYMAMYNDMAPADWEIPSSVHALVAQHYDTVNQTIWDYLNNFDDSNGNSRVFD
;
A
#
# COMPACT_ATOMS: atom_id res chain seq x y z
N MET A 1 8.43 -28.63 -6.52
CA MET A 1 7.28 -29.54 -6.74
C MET A 1 6.11 -29.02 -5.91
N ARG A 2 5.05 -28.49 -6.53
CA ARG A 2 3.93 -27.82 -5.80
C ARG A 2 3.06 -28.84 -5.03
N LEU A 3 2.72 -28.56 -3.76
CA LEU A 3 1.35 -28.63 -3.22
C LEU A 3 1.25 -28.10 -1.76
N LEU A 4 0.36 -27.11 -1.58
CA LEU A 4 -0.66 -26.87 -0.53
C LEU A 4 -0.78 -27.84 0.69
N LEU A 5 -1.31 -27.45 1.87
CA LEU A 5 -1.55 -26.15 2.58
C LEU A 5 -2.19 -26.47 3.98
N THR A 6 -2.34 -25.45 4.84
CA THR A 6 -3.35 -25.28 5.95
C THR A 6 -3.38 -26.15 7.23
N LEU A 7 -3.74 -25.45 8.33
CA LEU A 7 -4.60 -25.75 9.50
C LEU A 7 -4.85 -27.18 10.04
N THR A 8 -5.20 -27.27 11.33
CA THR A 8 -5.46 -28.52 12.07
C THR A 8 -6.81 -28.51 12.81
N MET A 9 -7.39 -29.71 13.00
CA MET A 9 -8.66 -30.06 13.70
C MET A 9 -9.93 -30.06 12.81
N LEU A 10 -10.84 -31.06 12.86
CA LEU A 10 -10.95 -32.25 13.74
C LEU A 10 -11.67 -33.48 13.07
N LEU A 11 -10.98 -34.63 13.01
CA LEU A 11 -11.38 -36.08 13.21
C LEU A 11 -12.91 -36.49 13.22
N ILE A 12 -13.39 -37.68 12.75
CA ILE A 12 -12.84 -39.01 12.35
C ILE A 12 -13.82 -39.83 11.42
N ILE A 13 -13.48 -41.10 11.10
CA ILE A 13 -14.32 -42.29 10.71
C ILE A 13 -14.41 -42.73 9.21
N SER A 14 -13.31 -43.35 8.71
CA SER A 14 -13.21 -44.75 8.20
C SER A 14 -14.40 -45.48 7.52
N ALA A 15 -14.22 -45.99 6.28
CA ALA A 15 -13.98 -47.45 6.00
C ALA A 15 -13.91 -47.89 4.49
N CYS A 16 -12.92 -48.75 4.16
CA CYS A 16 -12.88 -49.81 3.09
C CYS A 16 -13.13 -49.50 1.58
N GLY A 17 -12.24 -49.95 0.66
CA GLY A 17 -12.46 -49.79 -0.81
C GLY A 17 -11.63 -50.53 -1.90
N SER A 18 -10.56 -51.30 -1.62
CA SER A 18 -9.90 -52.33 -2.49
C SER A 18 -9.68 -52.16 -4.03
N GLY A 19 -8.41 -52.26 -4.50
CA GLY A 19 -8.00 -52.73 -5.87
C GLY A 19 -7.03 -51.79 -6.62
N SER A 20 -5.76 -52.13 -6.92
CA SER A 20 -5.19 -53.09 -7.91
C SER A 20 -5.30 -52.65 -9.40
N SER A 21 -4.27 -52.67 -10.27
CA SER A 21 -2.82 -52.97 -10.13
C SER A 21 -2.05 -52.84 -11.48
N HIS A 22 -0.70 -52.74 -11.43
CA HIS A 22 0.33 -53.04 -12.47
C HIS A 22 0.87 -51.95 -13.44
N SER A 23 2.21 -52.01 -13.62
CA SER A 23 3.08 -51.54 -14.72
C SER A 23 4.17 -52.63 -14.93
N PRO A 24 5.06 -52.67 -15.96
CA PRO A 24 6.01 -51.61 -16.40
C PRO A 24 6.10 -51.55 -17.97
N SER A 25 7.19 -51.28 -18.74
CA SER A 25 8.64 -51.03 -18.55
C SER A 25 9.29 -50.40 -19.80
N SER A 26 10.38 -49.64 -19.63
CA SER A 26 11.26 -49.08 -20.70
C SER A 26 12.25 -50.11 -21.30
N PRO A 27 13.04 -49.78 -22.35
CA PRO A 27 14.42 -49.27 -22.11
C PRO A 27 14.98 -48.25 -23.16
N GLU A 28 16.21 -47.78 -22.90
CA GLU A 28 17.06 -46.76 -23.58
C GLU A 28 18.32 -47.39 -24.28
N PRO A 29 19.44 -46.68 -24.61
CA PRO A 29 19.69 -45.51 -25.50
C PRO A 29 20.91 -45.71 -26.48
N THR A 30 21.30 -44.71 -27.32
CA THR A 30 22.68 -44.62 -27.93
C THR A 30 23.05 -43.24 -28.54
N ALA A 31 24.35 -42.86 -28.46
CA ALA A 31 25.11 -41.82 -29.21
C ALA A 31 26.65 -42.08 -29.00
N PRO A 32 27.67 -41.29 -29.45
CA PRO A 32 27.82 -40.22 -30.48
C PRO A 32 29.03 -40.45 -31.47
N ALA A 33 29.40 -39.49 -32.38
CA ALA A 33 30.72 -39.42 -33.10
C ALA A 33 30.98 -38.13 -33.95
N GLU A 34 32.26 -37.75 -34.19
CA GLU A 34 32.86 -36.70 -35.11
C GLU A 34 34.42 -36.87 -35.12
N PRO A 35 35.36 -36.05 -35.72
CA PRO A 35 35.23 -34.85 -36.57
C PRO A 35 36.18 -34.65 -37.83
N ALA A 36 35.85 -33.68 -38.71
CA ALA A 36 36.73 -32.82 -39.59
C ALA A 36 37.80 -33.49 -40.55
N PRO A 37 38.65 -32.78 -41.38
CA PRO A 37 38.81 -31.34 -41.76
C PRO A 37 38.86 -31.11 -43.34
N PRO A 38 39.39 -30.00 -43.96
CA PRO A 38 39.03 -29.52 -45.33
C PRO A 38 40.17 -29.37 -46.39
N GLU A 39 39.89 -28.88 -47.64
CA GLU A 39 40.91 -28.28 -48.55
C GLU A 39 40.43 -27.30 -49.69
N THR A 40 41.08 -26.13 -49.77
CA THR A 40 41.37 -25.12 -50.86
C THR A 40 40.65 -24.99 -52.24
N GLY A 41 40.54 -23.73 -52.74
CA GLY A 41 40.76 -23.39 -54.18
C GLY A 41 40.09 -22.11 -54.77
N SER A 42 40.86 -21.06 -55.12
CA SER A 42 40.39 -19.82 -55.81
C SER A 42 40.75 -19.77 -57.32
N PRO A 43 40.15 -18.89 -58.15
CA PRO A 43 40.76 -17.56 -58.41
C PRO A 43 39.77 -16.39 -58.71
N THR A 44 40.32 -15.18 -58.89
CA THR A 44 39.66 -13.92 -59.34
C THR A 44 39.38 -13.93 -60.88
N GLU A 45 38.80 -12.94 -61.58
CA GLU A 45 38.55 -11.46 -61.48
C GLU A 45 37.33 -11.13 -62.40
N PRO A 46 36.82 -9.87 -62.63
CA PRO A 46 37.31 -8.52 -62.28
C PRO A 46 36.26 -7.51 -61.71
N ASP A 47 36.75 -6.33 -61.31
CA ASP A 47 36.01 -5.10 -60.90
C ASP A 47 36.02 -4.06 -62.06
N PRO A 48 35.03 -3.14 -62.27
CA PRO A 48 34.76 -2.00 -61.38
C PRO A 48 33.28 -1.53 -61.23
N ALA A 49 32.79 -1.38 -59.98
CA ALA A 49 31.81 -0.34 -59.60
C ALA A 49 31.64 -0.21 -58.07
N GLU A 50 31.87 0.98 -57.50
CA GLU A 50 31.58 1.27 -56.09
C GLU A 50 30.05 1.24 -55.80
N PRO A 51 29.57 0.40 -54.87
CA PRO A 51 28.32 0.62 -54.15
C PRO A 51 28.53 1.70 -53.06
N PRO A 52 27.45 2.33 -52.54
CA PRO A 52 27.57 3.23 -51.40
C PRO A 52 28.04 2.47 -50.13
N ALA A 53 28.66 3.21 -49.21
CA ALA A 53 29.15 2.67 -47.94
C ALA A 53 28.03 1.98 -47.13
N GLU A 54 28.39 0.90 -46.45
CA GLU A 54 27.58 0.33 -45.37
C GLU A 54 27.44 1.40 -44.27
N PRO A 55 26.27 1.53 -43.62
CA PRO A 55 26.15 2.40 -42.46
C PRO A 55 27.07 1.85 -41.34
N GLU A 56 27.85 2.73 -40.73
CA GLU A 56 28.57 2.40 -39.50
C GLU A 56 27.55 1.96 -38.42
N PRO A 57 27.94 1.08 -37.48
CA PRO A 57 27.05 0.72 -36.38
C PRO A 57 26.59 1.99 -35.67
N ASN A 58 25.28 2.11 -35.43
CA ASN A 58 24.74 3.17 -34.59
C ASN A 58 25.27 2.98 -33.15
N GLU A 59 26.42 3.58 -32.85
CA GLU A 59 26.64 4.10 -31.51
C GLU A 59 25.46 5.05 -31.21
N PRO A 60 24.73 4.88 -30.09
CA PRO A 60 23.78 5.88 -29.66
C PRO A 60 24.47 7.24 -29.62
N PRO A 61 23.83 8.34 -30.03
CA PRO A 61 24.42 9.66 -29.86
C PRO A 61 24.75 9.82 -28.38
N ALA A 62 26.04 9.96 -28.05
CA ALA A 62 26.47 10.21 -26.69
C ALA A 62 25.68 11.43 -26.20
N GLN A 63 24.84 11.23 -25.18
CA GLN A 63 24.10 12.31 -24.57
C GLN A 63 25.13 13.38 -24.19
N GLN A 64 24.91 14.61 -24.67
CA GLN A 64 25.62 15.74 -24.09
C GLN A 64 25.28 15.72 -22.59
N PRO A 65 26.26 15.95 -21.69
CA PRO A 65 25.96 15.98 -20.28
C PRO A 65 24.80 16.95 -20.05
N THR A 66 23.75 16.48 -19.39
CA THR A 66 22.68 17.34 -18.90
C THR A 66 23.34 18.39 -18.02
N ASP A 67 23.14 19.67 -18.34
CA ASP A 67 23.57 20.75 -17.44
C ASP A 67 22.89 20.50 -16.09
N ALA A 68 23.68 20.45 -15.01
CA ALA A 68 23.20 19.97 -13.72
C ALA A 68 22.02 20.81 -13.22
N VAL A 69 20.92 20.12 -12.86
CA VAL A 69 19.70 20.76 -12.37
C VAL A 69 19.93 21.16 -10.92
N THR A 70 19.97 22.47 -10.67
CA THR A 70 20.23 23.08 -9.37
C THR A 70 18.93 23.27 -8.59
N VAL A 71 18.68 22.40 -7.63
CA VAL A 71 17.55 22.48 -6.70
C VAL A 71 17.87 23.48 -5.58
N SER A 72 16.91 24.34 -5.25
CA SER A 72 17.01 25.27 -4.12
C SER A 72 16.65 24.57 -2.81
N ALA A 73 17.60 24.46 -1.87
CA ALA A 73 17.29 24.02 -0.51
C ALA A 73 16.59 25.13 0.30
N THR A 74 15.61 24.75 1.10
CA THR A 74 15.01 25.56 2.17
C THR A 74 15.69 25.32 3.52
N SER A 75 16.18 24.10 3.75
CA SER A 75 16.74 23.67 5.03
C SER A 75 18.27 23.80 5.06
N ASN A 76 18.77 24.65 5.95
CA ASN A 76 20.21 24.84 6.17
C ASN A 76 20.97 23.53 6.46
N LYS A 77 20.32 22.52 7.07
CA LYS A 77 20.99 21.24 7.34
C LYS A 77 21.01 20.33 6.12
N ILE A 78 19.92 20.24 5.36
CA ILE A 78 19.92 19.51 4.07
C ILE A 78 20.95 20.16 3.15
N PHE A 79 21.01 21.49 3.07
CA PHE A 79 22.04 22.21 2.33
C PHE A 79 23.46 21.81 2.75
N ASN A 80 23.82 21.94 4.04
CA ASN A 80 25.15 21.59 4.52
C ASN A 80 25.50 20.10 4.36
N ALA A 81 24.51 19.20 4.39
CA ALA A 81 24.72 17.78 4.18
C ALA A 81 24.88 17.40 2.69
N PHE A 82 24.17 18.07 1.77
CA PHE A 82 24.04 17.63 0.37
C PHE A 82 24.63 18.59 -0.69
N LEU A 83 25.22 19.75 -0.31
CA LEU A 83 25.76 20.75 -1.25
C LEU A 83 26.63 20.16 -2.38
N ASP A 84 27.68 19.40 -2.03
CA ASP A 84 28.60 18.75 -2.99
C ASP A 84 28.16 17.33 -3.41
N LYS A 85 26.92 16.91 -3.10
CA LYS A 85 26.44 15.53 -3.25
C LYS A 85 25.19 15.43 -4.16
N PRO A 86 24.96 14.28 -4.83
CA PRO A 86 23.67 14.00 -5.46
C PRO A 86 22.47 14.11 -4.51
N LEU A 87 21.28 14.37 -5.04
CA LEU A 87 20.05 14.33 -4.25
C LEU A 87 19.39 12.93 -4.20
N LEU A 88 20.06 11.88 -4.68
CA LEU A 88 19.52 10.52 -4.70
C LEU A 88 20.09 9.69 -3.54
N GLY A 89 19.20 8.97 -2.86
CA GLY A 89 19.46 8.00 -1.80
C GLY A 89 18.92 6.61 -2.11
N MET A 90 19.08 5.68 -1.18
CA MET A 90 18.62 4.30 -1.35
C MET A 90 18.14 3.68 -0.04
N ASN A 91 16.95 3.05 -0.04
CA ASN A 91 16.55 2.13 1.00
C ASN A 91 17.26 0.79 0.82
N LEU A 92 17.83 0.25 1.90
CA LEU A 92 18.48 -1.05 1.89
C LEU A 92 17.52 -2.13 2.40
N ASN A 93 17.40 -3.19 1.62
CA ASN A 93 16.52 -4.33 1.87
C ASN A 93 16.96 -5.19 3.06
N GLY A 94 16.04 -6.04 3.52
CA GLY A 94 16.30 -7.00 4.59
C GLY A 94 17.38 -8.05 4.31
N LEU A 95 17.96 -8.58 5.40
CA LEU A 95 19.01 -9.59 5.43
C LEU A 95 18.44 -10.98 5.74
N VAL A 96 17.74 -11.60 4.79
CA VAL A 96 17.30 -13.00 4.87
C VAL A 96 18.25 -13.95 4.12
N TYR A 97 18.36 -15.22 4.52
CA TYR A 97 19.33 -16.18 3.96
C TYR A 97 19.21 -16.42 2.43
N TYR A 98 18.04 -16.11 1.85
CA TYR A 98 17.75 -16.21 0.42
C TYR A 98 17.86 -14.88 -0.33
N SER A 99 18.09 -13.76 0.38
CA SER A 99 18.18 -12.43 -0.21
C SER A 99 19.30 -12.33 -1.25
N PRO A 100 19.10 -11.66 -2.40
CA PRO A 100 20.20 -11.32 -3.30
C PRO A 100 21.17 -10.32 -2.66
N SER A 101 20.74 -9.59 -1.62
CA SER A 101 21.37 -8.38 -1.12
C SER A 101 22.63 -8.56 -0.27
N LYS A 102 22.99 -9.80 0.11
CA LYS A 102 24.29 -10.22 0.71
C LYS A 102 25.19 -9.09 1.25
N TYR A 103 24.77 -8.45 2.34
CA TYR A 103 25.52 -7.30 2.87
C TYR A 103 26.89 -7.71 3.44
N TYR A 104 26.99 -8.94 3.95
CA TYR A 104 28.15 -9.45 4.68
C TYR A 104 28.82 -10.63 3.97
N LYS A 105 30.16 -10.69 4.04
CA LYS A 105 30.97 -11.84 3.59
C LYS A 105 30.75 -13.10 4.44
N ASN A 106 30.36 -12.93 5.71
CA ASN A 106 30.03 -14.04 6.60
C ASN A 106 28.55 -14.41 6.50
N LEU A 107 28.23 -15.49 5.78
CA LEU A 107 26.86 -15.98 5.57
C LEU A 107 26.16 -16.46 6.86
N MET A 108 26.89 -16.68 7.96
CA MET A 108 26.26 -16.93 9.26
C MET A 108 25.47 -15.71 9.75
N LYS A 109 25.84 -14.48 9.34
CA LYS A 109 25.11 -13.27 9.74
C LYS A 109 23.74 -13.12 9.08
N SER A 110 23.51 -13.80 7.96
CA SER A 110 22.19 -13.93 7.31
C SER A 110 21.48 -15.24 7.67
N ALA A 111 21.90 -15.95 8.72
CA ALA A 111 21.33 -17.25 9.08
C ALA A 111 19.96 -17.11 9.76
N ASP A 112 19.05 -18.04 9.51
CA ASP A 112 17.72 -18.08 10.11
C ASP A 112 17.73 -18.31 11.64
N PRO A 113 16.60 -18.02 12.33
CA PRO A 113 16.34 -18.54 13.66
C PRO A 113 16.56 -20.06 13.73
N TRP A 114 17.24 -20.55 14.77
CA TRP A 114 17.48 -21.98 14.97
C TRP A 114 16.15 -22.76 15.08
N ARG A 115 15.81 -23.58 14.08
CA ARG A 115 14.60 -24.41 14.09
C ARG A 115 14.89 -25.79 14.68
N THR A 116 13.91 -26.44 15.32
CA THR A 116 14.11 -27.78 15.91
C THR A 116 13.74 -28.92 14.95
N SER A 117 14.39 -30.08 15.09
CA SER A 117 14.04 -31.32 14.38
C SER A 117 14.29 -32.53 15.27
N ASP A 118 13.52 -33.60 15.09
CA ASP A 118 13.63 -34.81 15.92
C ASP A 118 14.74 -35.77 15.48
N ASP A 119 15.32 -36.51 16.42
CA ASP A 119 16.38 -37.51 16.19
C ASP A 119 16.01 -38.62 15.16
N ASN A 120 14.74 -38.79 14.81
CA ASN A 120 14.31 -39.78 13.82
C ASN A 120 14.21 -39.20 12.40
N GLY A 121 14.35 -37.89 12.21
CA GLY A 121 14.07 -37.19 10.96
C GLY A 121 12.59 -37.25 10.56
N THR A 122 11.69 -37.53 11.50
CA THR A 122 10.24 -37.69 11.22
C THR A 122 9.48 -36.37 11.16
N ARG A 123 10.07 -35.29 11.67
CA ARG A 123 9.61 -33.90 11.48
C ARG A 123 10.80 -32.96 11.26
N TRP A 124 10.71 -32.18 10.20
CA TRP A 124 11.59 -31.06 9.90
C TRP A 124 10.91 -29.76 10.33
N GLU A 125 11.71 -28.72 10.60
CA GLU A 125 11.25 -27.33 10.79
C GLU A 125 10.09 -27.20 11.82
N ASN A 126 10.32 -27.71 13.03
CA ASN A 126 9.31 -27.73 14.08
C ASN A 126 9.47 -26.52 15.02
N ASP A 127 8.89 -25.38 14.62
CA ASP A 127 9.02 -24.09 15.32
C ASP A 127 8.37 -24.09 16.72
N ILE A 128 7.44 -25.01 17.01
CA ILE A 128 6.71 -25.08 18.29
C ILE A 128 7.60 -25.31 19.53
N TYR A 129 8.86 -25.69 19.32
CA TYR A 129 9.86 -25.87 20.37
C TYR A 129 11.01 -24.84 20.33
N PHE A 130 10.92 -23.79 19.49
CA PHE A 130 11.92 -22.71 19.39
C PHE A 130 12.27 -22.12 20.76
N GLN A 131 11.26 -21.84 21.59
CA GLN A 131 11.44 -21.29 22.93
C GLN A 131 11.90 -22.30 24.00
N GLN A 132 12.23 -23.53 23.60
CA GLN A 132 12.83 -24.55 24.46
C GLN A 132 14.29 -24.86 24.08
N ILE A 133 14.84 -24.23 23.04
CA ILE A 133 16.26 -24.37 22.68
C ILE A 133 17.13 -23.71 23.76
N PRO A 134 18.06 -24.43 24.40
CA PRO A 134 18.87 -23.90 25.49
C PRO A 134 20.01 -23.03 24.94
N ARG A 135 19.73 -21.75 24.65
CA ARG A 135 20.65 -20.77 24.03
C ARG A 135 21.68 -20.17 25.00
N ARG A 136 22.83 -19.74 24.45
CA ARG A 136 23.81 -18.79 25.03
C ARG A 136 23.35 -17.35 24.80
N SER A 137 24.07 -16.36 25.35
CA SER A 137 23.82 -14.92 25.10
C SER A 137 24.06 -14.51 23.63
N ASP A 138 25.06 -15.10 22.99
CA ASP A 138 25.31 -15.00 21.53
C ASP A 138 24.30 -15.78 20.67
N GLY A 139 23.29 -16.40 21.29
CA GLY A 139 22.24 -17.18 20.64
C GLY A 139 22.64 -18.60 20.24
N TYR A 140 23.92 -19.00 20.32
CA TYR A 140 24.32 -20.36 19.98
C TYR A 140 23.77 -21.41 20.97
N PRO A 141 23.37 -22.61 20.52
CA PRO A 141 22.89 -23.69 21.39
C PRO A 141 23.95 -24.19 22.39
N THR A 142 23.66 -24.10 23.69
CA THR A 142 24.56 -24.55 24.78
C THR A 142 24.87 -26.04 24.74
N HIS A 143 23.96 -26.87 24.22
CA HIS A 143 24.18 -28.29 24.01
C HIS A 143 23.17 -28.85 23.02
N VAL A 144 23.58 -29.88 22.29
CA VAL A 144 22.76 -30.60 21.31
C VAL A 144 23.21 -32.07 21.30
N PRO A 145 22.30 -33.06 21.21
CA PRO A 145 20.85 -32.91 21.29
C PRO A 145 20.36 -32.56 22.70
N PHE A 146 19.13 -32.05 22.79
CA PHE A 146 18.48 -31.65 24.05
C PHE A 146 17.04 -32.21 24.13
N ALA A 147 16.43 -32.15 25.31
CA ALA A 147 15.07 -32.63 25.56
C ALA A 147 14.08 -31.47 25.71
N VAL A 148 12.85 -31.63 25.20
CA VAL A 148 11.79 -30.62 25.22
C VAL A 148 10.49 -31.17 25.81
N ALA A 149 9.70 -30.31 26.45
CA ALA A 149 8.36 -30.64 26.88
C ALA A 149 7.41 -30.77 25.69
N GLY A 150 6.76 -31.93 25.57
CA GLY A 150 5.82 -32.26 24.49
C GLY A 150 6.12 -33.58 23.78
N THR A 151 7.36 -34.07 23.85
CA THR A 151 7.79 -35.33 23.23
C THR A 151 8.77 -36.11 24.11
N ASN A 152 8.94 -37.40 23.81
CA ASN A 152 10.03 -38.24 24.36
C ASN A 152 11.22 -38.34 23.41
N LEU A 153 11.18 -37.67 22.27
CA LEU A 153 12.29 -37.58 21.33
C LEU A 153 13.22 -36.43 21.74
N LEU A 154 14.52 -36.69 21.68
CA LEU A 154 15.51 -35.63 21.70
C LEU A 154 15.40 -34.79 20.42
N GLN A 155 15.93 -33.57 20.47
CA GLN A 155 15.90 -32.60 19.39
C GLN A 155 17.31 -32.16 18.99
N HIS A 156 17.55 -32.12 17.68
CA HIS A 156 18.63 -31.38 17.04
C HIS A 156 18.15 -29.97 16.67
N VAL A 157 19.07 -29.13 16.18
CA VAL A 157 18.75 -27.79 15.64
C VAL A 157 19.37 -27.58 14.27
N LEU A 158 18.68 -26.81 13.44
CA LEU A 158 19.13 -26.43 12.11
C LEU A 158 18.85 -24.96 11.82
N THR A 159 19.58 -24.37 10.87
CA THR A 159 19.32 -23.03 10.34
C THR A 159 19.75 -22.95 8.86
N PRO A 160 18.86 -22.52 7.96
CA PRO A 160 19.26 -22.03 6.64
C PRO A 160 20.29 -20.89 6.75
N VAL A 161 21.39 -21.00 6.00
CA VAL A 161 22.49 -20.00 6.00
C VAL A 161 22.70 -19.32 4.65
N SER A 162 22.16 -19.90 3.57
CA SER A 162 22.32 -19.38 2.21
C SER A 162 21.33 -20.06 1.24
N HIS A 163 21.02 -19.41 0.12
CA HIS A 163 20.28 -20.03 -1.00
C HIS A 163 21.09 -19.97 -2.30
N SER A 164 20.97 -20.99 -3.16
CA SER A 164 21.70 -21.03 -4.44
C SER A 164 21.17 -20.02 -5.45
N ALA A 165 19.88 -19.69 -5.42
CA ALA A 165 19.29 -18.64 -6.26
C ALA A 165 19.88 -17.25 -5.98
N SER A 166 20.36 -17.00 -4.75
CA SER A 166 21.15 -15.82 -4.37
C SER A 166 22.54 -15.81 -5.03
N ARG A 167 22.90 -16.84 -5.80
CA ARG A 167 24.21 -17.03 -6.46
C ARG A 167 25.37 -17.13 -5.46
N ASN A 168 25.15 -17.78 -4.32
CA ASN A 168 26.21 -18.19 -3.39
C ASN A 168 26.77 -19.54 -3.84
N LEU A 169 27.73 -19.47 -4.75
CA LEU A 169 28.40 -20.61 -5.40
C LEU A 169 29.89 -20.61 -5.03
N GLY A 170 30.58 -21.71 -5.35
CA GLY A 170 32.02 -21.84 -5.12
C GLY A 170 32.40 -22.43 -3.76
N ILE A 171 33.60 -22.10 -3.30
CA ILE A 171 34.24 -22.77 -2.16
C ILE A 171 34.08 -21.92 -0.90
N TYR A 172 33.55 -22.51 0.17
CA TYR A 172 33.32 -21.84 1.45
C TYR A 172 34.10 -22.48 2.59
N HIS A 173 34.73 -21.62 3.38
CA HIS A 173 35.45 -21.96 4.59
C HIS A 173 34.54 -21.74 5.80
N VAL A 174 34.36 -22.80 6.60
CA VAL A 174 33.56 -22.78 7.82
C VAL A 174 34.50 -22.89 9.03
N PHE A 175 34.73 -21.75 9.70
CA PHE A 175 35.46 -21.70 10.96
C PHE A 175 34.48 -21.79 12.14
N TYR A 176 34.90 -22.41 13.25
CA TYR A 176 34.06 -22.56 14.44
C TYR A 176 34.89 -22.83 15.71
N GLN A 177 34.32 -22.53 16.87
CA GLN A 177 34.83 -22.95 18.19
C GLN A 177 33.94 -24.04 18.81
N GLY A 178 34.41 -24.66 19.90
CA GLY A 178 33.67 -25.68 20.64
C GLY A 178 34.05 -27.13 20.36
N THR A 179 33.18 -28.07 20.74
CA THR A 179 33.31 -29.51 20.49
C THR A 179 31.92 -30.11 20.27
N GLY A 180 31.80 -30.92 19.22
CA GLY A 180 30.51 -31.35 18.68
C GLY A 180 30.61 -31.74 17.20
N ARG A 181 29.47 -31.85 16.52
CA ARG A 181 29.35 -32.27 15.12
C ARG A 181 28.23 -31.52 14.43
N PHE A 182 28.55 -30.94 13.28
CA PHE A 182 27.58 -30.31 12.37
C PHE A 182 27.92 -30.64 10.91
N GLU A 183 26.95 -30.42 10.03
CA GLU A 183 27.04 -30.55 8.58
C GLU A 183 26.29 -29.40 7.89
N LEU A 184 26.72 -29.03 6.68
CA LEU A 184 25.94 -28.18 5.77
C LEU A 184 25.23 -29.09 4.77
N ASN A 185 23.92 -29.26 4.91
CA ASN A 185 23.09 -29.88 3.88
C ASN A 185 23.00 -28.93 2.67
N GLY A 186 22.90 -29.49 1.46
CA GLY A 186 23.02 -28.76 0.20
C GLY A 186 24.47 -28.59 -0.31
N ALA A 187 25.47 -28.59 0.57
CA ALA A 187 26.88 -28.40 0.20
C ALA A 187 27.72 -29.70 0.30
N GLN A 188 28.72 -29.86 -0.57
CA GLN A 188 29.63 -31.00 -0.52
C GLN A 188 30.83 -30.72 0.39
N LEU A 189 31.02 -31.50 1.46
CA LEU A 189 32.23 -31.42 2.30
C LEU A 189 33.48 -31.84 1.50
N ILE A 190 34.45 -30.94 1.38
CA ILE A 190 35.76 -31.19 0.74
C ILE A 190 36.78 -31.66 1.77
N SER A 191 36.88 -30.97 2.91
CA SER A 191 37.84 -31.30 3.98
C SER A 191 37.39 -30.85 5.36
N GLU A 192 37.86 -31.53 6.39
CA GLU A 192 37.53 -31.25 7.79
C GLU A 192 38.79 -31.34 8.67
N SER A 193 38.92 -30.38 9.58
CA SER A 193 39.97 -30.29 10.59
C SER A 193 39.40 -29.64 11.87
N SER A 194 40.16 -29.64 12.97
CA SER A 194 39.67 -29.09 14.24
C SER A 194 39.45 -27.58 14.13
N GLY A 195 38.18 -27.15 14.23
CA GLY A 195 37.77 -25.74 14.15
C GLY A 195 37.66 -25.17 12.72
N HIS A 196 37.83 -26.00 11.68
CA HIS A 196 37.75 -25.56 10.29
C HIS A 196 37.32 -26.69 9.33
N LYS A 197 36.26 -26.44 8.56
CA LYS A 197 35.80 -27.26 7.42
C LYS A 197 35.81 -26.46 6.13
N VAL A 198 35.91 -27.14 4.99
CA VAL A 198 35.77 -26.53 3.64
C VAL A 198 34.68 -27.27 2.87
N TYR A 199 33.76 -26.52 2.27
CA TYR A 199 32.60 -27.01 1.51
C TYR A 199 32.56 -26.42 0.10
N ASP A 200 32.05 -27.19 -0.86
CA ASP A 200 31.65 -26.75 -2.20
C ASP A 200 30.14 -26.48 -2.20
N PHE A 201 29.72 -25.25 -2.53
CA PHE A 201 28.30 -24.86 -2.66
C PHE A 201 27.78 -25.08 -4.11
N GLY A 202 28.58 -25.70 -4.98
CA GLY A 202 28.25 -25.95 -6.36
C GLY A 202 28.58 -24.78 -7.29
N SER A 203 28.28 -24.96 -8.58
CA SER A 203 28.66 -24.04 -9.65
C SER A 203 27.55 -23.71 -10.66
N ASP A 204 26.33 -24.19 -10.43
CA ASP A 204 25.16 -23.88 -11.26
C ASP A 204 24.29 -22.80 -10.60
N PRO A 205 24.24 -21.56 -11.12
CA PRO A 205 23.39 -20.50 -10.58
C PRO A 205 21.88 -20.71 -10.81
N ASN A 206 21.51 -21.74 -11.59
CA ASN A 206 20.12 -22.13 -11.85
C ASN A 206 19.69 -23.32 -10.97
N ALA A 207 20.58 -23.86 -10.13
CA ALA A 207 20.19 -24.80 -9.09
C ALA A 207 19.32 -24.06 -8.06
N ASP A 208 18.27 -24.73 -7.57
CA ASP A 208 17.27 -24.17 -6.65
C ASP A 208 17.28 -24.99 -5.35
N HIS A 209 18.10 -24.58 -4.38
CA HIS A 209 18.24 -25.24 -3.09
C HIS A 209 18.81 -24.31 -1.99
N ALA A 210 18.41 -24.60 -0.74
CA ALA A 210 19.00 -23.99 0.44
C ALA A 210 20.26 -24.74 0.90
N ILE A 211 21.24 -23.98 1.40
CA ILE A 211 22.32 -24.50 2.21
C ILE A 211 21.89 -24.38 3.68
N VAL A 212 21.80 -25.51 4.37
CA VAL A 212 21.24 -25.59 5.73
C VAL A 212 22.26 -26.18 6.69
N LEU A 213 22.66 -25.38 7.68
CA LEU A 213 23.50 -25.82 8.78
C LEU A 213 22.69 -26.68 9.74
N ILE A 214 23.05 -27.94 9.90
CA ILE A 214 22.44 -28.88 10.85
C ILE A 214 23.47 -29.16 11.96
N LEU A 215 23.17 -28.70 13.17
CA LEU A 215 23.97 -28.98 14.36
C LEU A 215 23.40 -30.22 15.05
N LEU A 216 24.21 -31.28 15.07
CA LEU A 216 23.80 -32.62 15.54
C LEU A 216 24.34 -32.91 16.94
N GLU A 217 25.56 -32.47 17.25
CA GLU A 217 26.16 -32.62 18.57
C GLU A 217 26.82 -31.29 18.98
N SER A 218 26.66 -30.89 20.25
CA SER A 218 27.33 -29.74 20.88
C SER A 218 27.53 -30.06 22.36
N GLU A 219 28.77 -30.11 22.83
CA GLU A 219 29.09 -30.49 24.21
C GLU A 219 28.79 -29.36 25.20
N GLN A 220 27.99 -29.64 26.25
CA GLN A 220 27.64 -28.62 27.26
C GLN A 220 28.85 -27.99 28.00
N SER A 221 29.98 -28.70 28.05
CA SER A 221 31.24 -28.20 28.62
C SER A 221 32.09 -27.36 27.66
N ASN A 222 31.82 -27.42 26.34
CA ASN A 222 32.53 -26.68 25.30
C ASN A 222 31.63 -26.53 24.05
N PRO A 223 30.55 -25.72 24.11
CA PRO A 223 29.51 -25.72 23.09
C PRO A 223 30.03 -25.23 21.73
N ILE A 224 29.44 -25.67 20.63
CA ILE A 224 29.73 -25.09 19.30
C ILE A 224 29.25 -23.63 19.25
N HIS A 225 30.16 -22.71 18.93
CA HIS A 225 29.90 -21.27 18.77
C HIS A 225 30.90 -20.63 17.78
N ASP A 226 30.80 -19.31 17.55
CA ASP A 226 31.64 -18.52 16.63
C ASP A 226 31.73 -19.11 15.22
N ILE A 227 30.58 -19.56 14.68
CA ILE A 227 30.52 -20.10 13.33
C ILE A 227 30.65 -18.95 12.32
N VAL A 228 31.63 -19.06 11.43
CA VAL A 228 31.89 -18.12 10.34
C VAL A 228 31.92 -18.90 9.04
N ILE A 229 31.10 -18.48 8.07
CA ILE A 229 30.95 -19.11 6.74
C ILE A 229 31.30 -18.06 5.69
N VAL A 230 32.48 -18.15 5.09
CA VAL A 230 33.02 -17.15 4.14
C VAL A 230 33.52 -17.80 2.85
N HIS A 231 33.46 -17.10 1.72
CA HIS A 231 34.00 -17.60 0.44
C HIS A 231 35.54 -17.69 0.49
N GLU A 232 36.16 -18.56 -0.31
CA GLU A 232 37.62 -18.76 -0.35
C GLU A 232 38.39 -17.47 -0.65
N ASP A 233 37.86 -16.59 -1.51
CA ASP A 233 38.43 -15.27 -1.81
C ASP A 233 38.43 -14.29 -0.60
N ASP A 234 37.54 -14.49 0.37
CA ASP A 234 37.30 -13.57 1.49
C ASP A 234 38.01 -13.95 2.78
N VAL A 235 38.61 -15.16 2.85
CA VAL A 235 39.19 -15.75 4.07
C VAL A 235 40.18 -14.84 4.80
N ASP A 236 40.99 -14.07 4.06
CA ASP A 236 42.00 -13.16 4.62
C ASP A 236 41.47 -11.73 4.88
N SER A 237 40.26 -11.37 4.41
CA SER A 237 39.73 -9.99 4.41
C SER A 237 38.50 -9.75 5.29
N TYR A 238 37.66 -10.77 5.54
CA TYR A 238 36.33 -10.61 6.15
C TYR A 238 36.32 -10.03 7.58
N ARG A 239 37.46 -9.95 8.26
CA ARG A 239 37.58 -9.39 9.63
C ARG A 239 38.00 -7.92 9.66
N GLN A 240 38.52 -7.42 8.54
CA GLN A 240 39.01 -6.05 8.36
C GLN A 240 38.06 -5.26 7.44
N GLN A 241 37.38 -5.97 6.54
CA GLN A 241 36.30 -5.45 5.72
C GLN A 241 35.19 -6.51 5.66
N PRO A 242 34.17 -6.45 6.54
CA PRO A 242 33.13 -7.48 6.65
C PRO A 242 32.07 -7.40 5.55
N PHE A 243 31.95 -6.27 4.85
CA PHE A 243 30.94 -6.03 3.82
C PHE A 243 31.34 -6.61 2.47
N ASN A 244 30.36 -6.95 1.65
CA ASN A 244 30.57 -7.30 0.25
C ASN A 244 31.08 -6.07 -0.54
N GLU A 245 32.29 -6.14 -1.09
CA GLU A 245 32.94 -5.04 -1.84
C GLU A 245 32.08 -4.48 -2.99
N GLN A 246 31.14 -5.27 -3.51
CA GLN A 246 30.21 -4.88 -4.58
C GLN A 246 29.23 -3.78 -4.12
N LEU A 247 28.93 -3.68 -2.83
CA LEU A 247 28.13 -2.60 -2.24
C LEU A 247 28.71 -1.23 -2.58
N LYS A 248 30.02 -1.02 -2.39
CA LYS A 248 30.68 0.24 -2.71
C LYS A 248 30.61 0.59 -4.20
N SER A 249 30.65 -0.40 -5.08
CA SER A 249 30.54 -0.20 -6.53
C SER A 249 29.11 0.10 -7.00
N ASP A 250 28.10 -0.34 -6.26
CA ASP A 250 26.68 -0.19 -6.63
C ASP A 250 26.02 1.01 -5.96
N LEU A 251 26.43 1.34 -4.73
CA LEU A 251 25.79 2.32 -3.85
C LEU A 251 26.73 3.46 -3.42
N GLY A 252 28.04 3.36 -3.64
CA GLY A 252 29.01 4.39 -3.23
C GLY A 252 28.88 5.75 -3.95
N ALA A 253 27.89 5.89 -4.83
CA ALA A 253 27.51 7.14 -5.48
C ALA A 253 26.24 7.77 -4.90
N VAL A 254 25.36 7.01 -4.20
CA VAL A 254 24.20 7.62 -3.53
C VAL A 254 24.64 8.42 -2.31
N SER A 255 23.83 9.38 -1.91
CA SER A 255 24.23 10.35 -0.88
C SER A 255 23.78 9.98 0.53
N VAL A 256 22.70 9.19 0.64
CA VAL A 256 22.12 8.72 1.90
C VAL A 256 21.60 7.30 1.72
N ILE A 257 21.72 6.48 2.77
CA ILE A 257 21.05 5.17 2.84
C ILE A 257 19.99 5.18 3.95
N ARG A 258 18.76 4.79 3.63
CA ARG A 258 17.68 4.56 4.61
C ARG A 258 17.66 3.09 5.00
N LEU A 259 17.71 2.84 6.30
CA LEU A 259 18.02 1.51 6.84
C LEU A 259 16.78 0.78 7.37
N MET A 260 15.59 1.09 6.83
CA MET A 260 14.29 0.64 7.35
C MET A 260 14.18 -0.88 7.52
N ASP A 261 14.50 -1.68 6.50
CA ASP A 261 14.50 -3.14 6.66
C ASP A 261 15.68 -3.60 7.54
N MET A 262 16.88 -3.04 7.36
CA MET A 262 18.07 -3.45 8.11
C MET A 262 18.00 -3.13 9.62
N MET A 263 17.14 -2.19 10.03
CA MET A 263 16.78 -1.91 11.42
C MET A 263 15.57 -2.72 11.89
N PHE A 264 14.97 -3.50 10.99
CA PHE A 264 13.70 -4.20 11.14
C PHE A 264 12.63 -3.27 11.70
N THR A 265 12.27 -2.19 11.00
CA THR A 265 11.39 -1.15 11.56
C THR A 265 9.92 -1.58 11.62
N ASN A 266 9.42 -2.19 10.55
CA ASN A 266 8.00 -2.55 10.43
C ASN A 266 7.60 -3.65 11.44
N GLY A 267 6.56 -3.40 12.23
CA GLY A 267 6.06 -4.33 13.25
C GLY A 267 6.92 -4.48 14.51
N ASN A 268 8.03 -3.72 14.65
CA ASN A 268 9.01 -3.96 15.71
C ASN A 268 8.66 -3.31 17.06
N ALA A 269 8.45 -4.14 18.08
CA ALA A 269 8.10 -3.75 19.44
C ALA A 269 9.31 -3.47 20.37
N ALA A 270 10.52 -3.28 19.83
CA ALA A 270 11.73 -3.04 20.62
C ALA A 270 11.67 -1.72 21.40
N SER A 271 11.32 -1.82 22.69
CA SER A 271 11.05 -0.67 23.56
C SER A 271 12.13 -0.31 24.59
N GLN A 272 13.10 -1.18 24.89
CA GLN A 272 14.09 -1.02 25.98
C GLN A 272 15.52 -1.33 25.51
N PRO A 273 16.57 -0.75 26.12
CA PRO A 273 17.97 -0.93 25.68
C PRO A 273 18.41 -2.38 25.50
N GLU A 274 17.92 -3.29 26.35
CA GLU A 274 18.15 -4.73 26.27
C GLU A 274 17.54 -5.43 25.04
N HIS A 275 16.79 -4.71 24.20
CA HIS A 275 16.30 -5.18 22.89
C HIS A 275 17.17 -4.72 21.71
N ILE A 276 18.22 -3.90 21.92
CA ILE A 276 19.14 -3.49 20.85
C ILE A 276 20.00 -4.71 20.44
N PRO A 277 20.09 -5.06 19.13
CA PRO A 277 20.83 -6.24 18.67
C PRO A 277 22.33 -6.20 19.06
N PRO A 278 22.86 -7.22 19.77
CA PRO A 278 24.26 -7.24 20.15
C PRO A 278 25.18 -7.71 19.00
N LEU A 279 26.38 -7.12 18.95
CA LEU A 279 27.38 -7.34 17.90
C LEU A 279 27.79 -8.82 17.75
N ASP A 280 27.90 -9.54 18.88
CA ASP A 280 28.32 -10.94 18.96
C ASP A 280 27.18 -11.96 18.79
N TYR A 281 25.93 -11.51 18.61
CA TYR A 281 24.81 -12.41 18.31
C TYR A 281 25.06 -13.16 16.97
N TYR A 282 24.72 -14.44 16.90
CA TYR A 282 25.17 -15.31 15.79
C TYR A 282 24.69 -14.86 14.40
N SER A 283 23.53 -14.20 14.33
CA SER A 283 22.88 -13.72 13.11
C SER A 283 22.34 -12.29 13.33
N TRP A 284 22.08 -11.58 12.25
CA TRP A 284 21.39 -10.28 12.22
C TRP A 284 20.18 -10.32 11.25
N ASN A 285 19.69 -11.52 10.94
CA ASN A 285 18.60 -11.77 10.00
C ASN A 285 17.24 -11.25 10.51
N ASP A 286 16.42 -10.78 9.58
CA ASP A 286 15.07 -10.30 9.83
C ASP A 286 14.16 -11.45 10.27
N CYS A 287 13.71 -11.34 11.51
CA CYS A 287 13.06 -12.44 12.19
C CYS A 287 11.59 -12.60 11.75
N PRO A 288 11.11 -13.82 11.40
CA PRO A 288 9.72 -14.07 11.08
C PRO A 288 8.84 -13.99 12.33
N ALA A 289 7.65 -13.38 12.22
CA ALA A 289 6.78 -12.99 13.34
C ALA A 289 6.32 -14.12 14.30
N ASN A 290 6.59 -15.40 14.00
CA ASN A 290 6.36 -16.54 14.89
C ASN A 290 7.57 -16.90 15.79
N ALA A 291 8.75 -16.36 15.53
CA ALA A 291 10.00 -16.64 16.25
C ALA A 291 10.47 -15.47 17.15
N CYS A 292 10.00 -14.25 16.89
CA CYS A 292 10.48 -13.04 17.56
C CYS A 292 9.72 -12.80 18.87
N ASP A 293 10.35 -13.20 19.98
CA ASP A 293 10.01 -12.69 21.31
C ASP A 293 11.24 -11.98 21.91
N THR A 294 11.17 -11.62 23.19
CA THR A 294 12.26 -11.01 23.97
C THR A 294 13.58 -11.82 24.04
N THR A 295 13.69 -12.95 23.34
CA THR A 295 14.88 -13.81 23.31
C THR A 295 15.51 -13.99 21.91
N HIS A 296 15.00 -13.29 20.89
CA HIS A 296 15.63 -13.21 19.57
C HIS A 296 15.61 -11.77 19.06
N PHE A 297 16.79 -11.19 18.84
CA PHE A 297 16.95 -9.84 18.31
C PHE A 297 16.59 -9.78 16.82
N ALA A 298 15.93 -8.72 16.41
CA ALA A 298 15.62 -8.43 15.01
C ALA A 298 16.24 -7.08 14.61
N GLY A 299 16.65 -6.95 13.35
CA GLY A 299 17.47 -5.83 12.88
C GLY A 299 18.95 -5.95 13.25
N HIS A 300 19.76 -5.06 12.70
CA HIS A 300 21.21 -5.10 12.77
C HIS A 300 21.76 -4.22 13.93
N PRO A 301 22.93 -4.54 14.53
CA PRO A 301 23.53 -3.71 15.58
C PRO A 301 23.90 -2.31 15.08
N PRO A 302 23.70 -1.23 15.87
CA PRO A 302 23.90 0.14 15.38
C PRO A 302 25.32 0.41 14.87
N GLY A 303 26.35 -0.05 15.58
CA GLY A 303 27.75 0.11 15.16
C GLY A 303 28.05 -0.55 13.81
N VAL A 304 27.44 -1.70 13.50
CA VAL A 304 27.59 -2.39 12.20
C VAL A 304 26.91 -1.62 11.08
N LEU A 305 25.81 -0.93 11.39
CA LEU A 305 25.18 -0.02 10.44
C LEU A 305 26.05 1.22 10.21
N MET A 306 26.76 1.72 11.22
CA MET A 306 27.72 2.83 11.03
C MET A 306 28.98 2.39 10.27
N ASP A 307 29.52 1.19 10.53
CA ASP A 307 30.59 0.58 9.74
C ASP A 307 30.21 0.50 8.24
N LEU A 308 28.94 0.20 7.94
CA LEU A 308 28.40 0.16 6.56
C LEU A 308 28.33 1.56 5.94
N VAL A 309 27.91 2.55 6.72
CA VAL A 309 27.85 3.96 6.30
C VAL A 309 29.25 4.51 6.03
N GLU A 310 30.25 4.18 6.86
CA GLU A 310 31.66 4.51 6.59
C GLU A 310 32.16 3.82 5.30
N HIS A 311 31.93 2.50 5.17
CA HIS A 311 32.28 1.75 3.96
C HIS A 311 31.68 2.39 2.71
N LEU A 312 30.39 2.73 2.72
CA LEU A 312 29.68 3.36 1.60
C LEU A 312 29.99 4.85 1.41
N GLY A 313 30.42 5.57 2.44
CA GLY A 313 30.75 7.02 2.37
C GLY A 313 29.51 7.92 2.26
N THR A 314 28.37 7.43 2.73
CA THR A 314 27.05 8.06 2.63
C THR A 314 26.71 8.82 3.91
N HIS A 315 25.61 9.56 3.88
CA HIS A 315 24.83 9.87 5.09
C HIS A 315 23.96 8.67 5.47
N VAL A 316 23.37 8.70 6.66
CA VAL A 316 22.47 7.65 7.15
C VAL A 316 21.09 8.20 7.46
N TRP A 317 20.05 7.42 7.16
CA TRP A 317 18.68 7.69 7.54
C TRP A 317 18.16 6.54 8.40
N LEU A 318 17.87 6.86 9.66
CA LEU A 318 17.47 5.94 10.72
C LEU A 318 15.96 6.07 10.99
N THR A 319 15.29 4.94 11.16
CA THR A 319 13.85 4.81 11.39
C THR A 319 13.60 4.04 12.69
N LEU A 320 13.51 4.72 13.84
CA LEU A 320 13.50 4.02 15.14
C LEU A 320 12.16 3.32 15.42
N PRO A 321 12.14 2.15 16.08
CA PRO A 321 10.92 1.40 16.35
C PRO A 321 9.84 2.21 17.07
N HIS A 322 8.57 2.06 16.66
CA HIS A 322 7.44 2.79 17.23
C HIS A 322 7.34 2.72 18.77
N GLN A 323 7.70 1.60 19.38
CA GLN A 323 7.62 1.42 20.85
C GLN A 323 8.88 1.88 21.61
N ALA A 324 9.87 2.49 20.94
CA ALA A 324 11.15 2.89 21.53
C ALA A 324 10.98 3.93 22.66
N SER A 325 11.24 3.52 23.91
CA SER A 325 11.30 4.44 25.05
C SER A 325 12.54 5.34 24.99
N ASP A 326 12.53 6.44 25.76
CA ASP A 326 13.66 7.37 25.81
C ASP A 326 14.99 6.69 26.19
N ALA A 327 14.95 5.64 27.01
CA ALA A 327 16.12 4.84 27.35
C ALA A 327 16.67 4.08 26.13
N TYR A 328 15.79 3.50 25.30
CA TYR A 328 16.18 2.89 24.03
C TYR A 328 16.77 3.93 23.09
N VAL A 329 16.08 5.06 22.88
CA VAL A 329 16.52 6.13 21.99
C VAL A 329 17.90 6.68 22.42
N GLN A 330 18.10 6.95 23.70
CA GLN A 330 19.38 7.38 24.28
C GLN A 330 20.49 6.36 23.99
N SER A 331 20.24 5.08 24.29
CA SER A 331 21.23 4.01 24.11
C SER A 331 21.57 3.78 22.64
N TYR A 332 20.58 3.92 21.74
CA TYR A 332 20.78 3.83 20.29
C TYR A 332 21.56 5.06 19.78
N ALA A 333 21.24 6.26 20.25
CA ALA A 333 21.94 7.50 19.92
C ALA A 333 23.41 7.47 20.35
N GLU A 334 23.70 6.96 21.56
CA GLU A 334 25.07 6.76 22.06
C GLU A 334 25.83 5.78 21.16
N LEU A 335 25.24 4.62 20.82
CA LEU A 335 25.85 3.63 19.93
C LEU A 335 26.02 4.12 18.49
N VAL A 336 25.15 5.01 18.00
CA VAL A 336 25.35 5.71 16.73
C VAL A 336 26.53 6.68 16.85
N TYR A 337 26.51 7.61 17.80
CA TYR A 337 27.53 8.64 17.94
C TYR A 337 28.95 8.06 18.15
N ASP A 338 29.10 7.01 18.95
CA ASP A 338 30.37 6.34 19.20
C ASP A 338 31.00 5.67 17.96
N ASN A 339 30.24 5.47 16.87
CA ASN A 339 30.68 4.77 15.66
C ASN A 339 30.43 5.56 14.34
N LEU A 340 29.75 6.70 14.39
CA LEU A 340 29.42 7.52 13.22
C LEU A 340 30.64 8.35 12.76
N PRO A 341 31.01 8.36 11.46
CA PRO A 341 32.11 9.20 10.98
C PRO A 341 31.87 10.71 11.19
N ASP A 342 32.94 11.47 11.42
CA ASP A 342 32.89 12.90 11.78
C ASP A 342 32.06 13.76 10.80
N ASP A 343 32.21 13.55 9.48
CA ASP A 343 31.55 14.33 8.43
C ASP A 343 30.16 13.77 8.02
N THR A 344 29.67 12.72 8.68
CA THR A 344 28.40 12.04 8.33
C THR A 344 27.21 12.63 9.09
N TYR A 345 26.11 12.87 8.36
CA TYR A 345 24.82 13.34 8.90
C TYR A 345 23.84 12.18 9.14
N VAL A 346 22.96 12.37 10.14
CA VAL A 346 21.87 11.45 10.49
C VAL A 346 20.54 12.11 10.16
N LEU A 347 19.81 11.58 9.19
CA LEU A 347 18.37 11.81 9.02
C LEU A 347 17.66 10.88 10.01
N LEU A 348 16.73 11.43 10.80
CA LEU A 348 16.09 10.72 11.90
C LEU A 348 14.56 10.80 11.78
N GLU A 349 13.96 9.65 11.55
CA GLU A 349 12.53 9.42 11.33
C GLU A 349 11.98 8.51 12.45
N TYR A 350 10.74 8.76 12.87
CA TYR A 350 10.05 7.95 13.87
C TYR A 350 9.23 6.85 13.17
N SER A 351 9.64 5.60 13.35
CA SER A 351 9.06 4.41 12.71
C SER A 351 9.08 4.47 11.17
N ASN A 352 8.13 3.81 10.52
CA ASN A 352 7.84 3.86 9.09
C ASN A 352 6.31 3.87 8.87
N GLU A 353 5.83 4.57 7.82
CA GLU A 353 4.43 4.64 7.37
C GLU A 353 3.37 4.61 8.49
N LEU A 354 3.47 5.54 9.45
CA LEU A 354 2.56 5.67 10.60
C LEU A 354 1.10 6.07 10.24
N TRP A 355 0.76 6.02 8.96
CA TRP A 355 -0.56 6.26 8.37
C TRP A 355 -1.13 4.99 7.69
N ASN A 356 -0.29 3.98 7.44
CA ASN A 356 -0.67 2.77 6.73
C ASN A 356 -1.19 1.71 7.72
N TRP A 357 -2.50 1.46 7.69
CA TRP A 357 -3.19 0.55 8.61
C TRP A 357 -2.87 -0.94 8.40
N LEU A 358 -2.20 -1.31 7.31
CA LEU A 358 -1.66 -2.67 7.11
C LEU A 358 -0.57 -3.00 8.13
N PHE A 359 0.08 -1.99 8.72
CA PHE A 359 1.17 -2.18 9.68
C PHE A 359 0.73 -2.05 11.13
N ALA A 360 1.24 -2.95 11.98
CA ALA A 360 0.98 -2.97 13.42
C ALA A 360 1.43 -1.67 14.13
N GLN A 361 2.44 -0.95 13.62
CA GLN A 361 2.85 0.32 14.23
C GLN A 361 1.77 1.42 14.15
N THR A 362 0.95 1.43 13.10
CA THR A 362 -0.14 2.41 12.91
C THR A 362 -1.30 2.10 13.86
N GLN A 363 -1.63 0.82 14.00
CA GLN A 363 -2.65 0.34 14.94
C GLN A 363 -2.27 0.66 16.39
N TRP A 364 -1.01 0.36 16.78
CA TRP A 364 -0.46 0.73 18.09
C TRP A 364 -0.40 2.24 18.33
N LEU A 365 -0.07 3.02 17.29
CA LEU A 365 -0.01 4.48 17.39
C LEU A 365 -1.38 5.05 17.78
N ALA A 366 -2.46 4.58 17.16
CA ALA A 366 -3.82 5.01 17.51
C ALA A 366 -4.19 4.66 18.96
N GLU A 367 -3.91 3.42 19.40
CA GLU A 367 -4.15 3.01 20.80
C GLU A 367 -3.43 3.91 21.82
N VAL A 368 -2.13 4.17 21.60
CA VAL A 368 -1.30 4.94 22.53
C VAL A 368 -1.59 6.44 22.46
N ALA A 369 -1.81 6.99 21.27
CA ALA A 369 -2.14 8.39 21.09
C ALA A 369 -3.47 8.78 21.74
N CYS A 370 -4.44 7.86 21.78
CA CYS A 370 -5.71 8.01 22.48
C CYS A 370 -5.63 7.88 24.01
N ALA A 371 -4.53 7.29 24.53
CA ALA A 371 -4.26 7.13 25.95
C ALA A 371 -3.34 8.22 26.54
N ASP A 372 -2.59 8.93 25.70
CA ASP A 372 -1.73 10.05 26.10
C ASP A 372 -2.52 11.37 26.20
N GLU A 373 -2.52 11.97 27.40
CA GLU A 373 -3.28 13.18 27.74
C GLU A 373 -2.93 14.45 26.92
N THR A 374 -1.85 14.42 26.12
CA THR A 374 -1.41 15.57 25.31
C THR A 374 -1.65 15.38 23.81
N SER A 375 -1.46 14.17 23.26
CA SER A 375 -1.82 13.91 21.86
C SER A 375 -3.32 13.76 21.66
N ARG A 376 -4.03 13.17 22.63
CA ARG A 376 -5.47 12.88 22.54
C ARG A 376 -6.27 14.13 22.15
N VAL A 377 -6.83 14.09 20.96
CA VAL A 377 -8.00 14.88 20.56
C VAL A 377 -9.24 14.02 20.79
N GLU A 378 -10.30 14.65 21.28
CA GLU A 378 -11.62 14.02 21.35
C GLU A 378 -12.40 14.40 20.10
N LEU A 379 -13.21 13.47 19.57
CA LEU A 379 -14.12 13.77 18.46
C LEU A 379 -15.02 14.94 18.90
N GLU A 380 -15.09 16.03 18.12
CA GLU A 380 -15.82 17.24 18.52
C GLU A 380 -17.30 16.93 18.84
N ASP A 381 -17.86 16.02 18.06
CA ASP A 381 -19.22 15.49 18.11
C ASP A 381 -19.48 14.57 19.32
N ASN A 382 -18.42 13.95 19.86
CA ASN A 382 -18.52 12.90 20.88
C ASN A 382 -17.46 13.05 21.98
N PRO A 383 -17.51 14.15 22.78
CA PRO A 383 -16.57 14.39 23.88
C PRO A 383 -16.52 13.21 24.87
N GLY A 384 -15.32 12.72 25.12
CA GLY A 384 -15.03 11.46 25.83
C GLY A 384 -14.63 10.29 24.93
N GLN A 385 -14.92 10.32 23.62
CA GLN A 385 -14.33 9.41 22.64
C GLN A 385 -13.10 10.05 21.96
N CYS A 386 -12.18 9.23 21.48
CA CYS A 386 -10.92 9.69 20.88
C CYS A 386 -11.06 9.81 19.36
N ASP A 387 -10.50 10.87 18.76
CA ASP A 387 -10.13 10.83 17.35
C ASP A 387 -8.81 10.06 17.20
N GLY A 388 -8.88 8.83 16.70
CA GLY A 388 -7.70 7.98 16.53
C GLY A 388 -6.71 8.46 15.45
N GLU A 389 -7.16 9.21 14.45
CA GLU A 389 -6.33 9.65 13.33
C GLU A 389 -5.61 10.97 13.70
N ILE A 390 -6.34 11.99 14.13
CA ILE A 390 -5.77 13.28 14.57
C ILE A 390 -4.89 13.09 15.80
N SER A 391 -5.29 12.25 16.77
CA SER A 391 -4.41 11.92 17.91
C SER A 391 -3.14 11.24 17.44
N SER A 392 -3.21 10.30 16.47
CA SER A 392 -2.02 9.65 15.91
C SER A 392 -1.05 10.66 15.29
N ARG A 393 -1.56 11.62 14.49
CA ARG A 393 -0.74 12.69 13.92
C ARG A 393 -0.06 13.56 14.99
N ARG A 394 -0.81 13.94 16.03
CA ARG A 394 -0.27 14.71 17.17
C ARG A 394 0.77 13.93 17.97
N TYR A 395 0.56 12.64 18.22
CA TYR A 395 1.53 11.78 18.90
C TYR A 395 2.78 11.53 18.04
N GLN A 396 2.62 11.36 16.73
CA GLN A 396 3.74 11.25 15.78
C GLN A 396 4.63 12.49 15.88
N THR A 397 4.06 13.70 15.82
CA THR A 397 4.82 14.96 15.98
C THR A 397 5.48 15.07 17.35
N LYS A 398 4.75 14.78 18.44
CA LYS A 398 5.29 14.73 19.81
C LYS A 398 6.52 13.81 19.91
N ARG A 399 6.35 12.54 19.53
CA ARG A 399 7.37 11.49 19.71
C ARG A 399 8.58 11.71 18.81
N THR A 400 8.37 12.22 17.60
CA THR A 400 9.47 12.62 16.71
C THR A 400 10.32 13.73 17.34
N LEU A 401 9.69 14.77 17.91
CA LEU A 401 10.41 15.85 18.61
C LEU A 401 11.16 15.35 19.86
N GLU A 402 10.54 14.50 20.68
CA GLU A 402 11.19 13.88 21.86
C GLU A 402 12.43 13.07 21.48
N MET A 403 12.29 12.20 20.47
CA MET A 403 13.37 11.37 19.94
C MET A 403 14.52 12.20 19.37
N VAL A 404 14.19 13.27 18.65
CA VAL A 404 15.15 14.23 18.06
C VAL A 404 15.92 15.01 19.13
N ARG A 405 15.26 15.42 20.23
CA ARG A 405 15.95 16.05 21.37
C ARG A 405 17.01 15.13 21.96
N ILE A 406 16.67 13.86 22.18
CA ILE A 406 17.60 12.87 22.75
C ILE A 406 18.84 12.69 21.86
N PHE A 407 18.66 12.57 20.53
CA PHE A 407 19.80 12.52 19.59
C PHE A 407 20.63 13.81 19.61
N ARG A 408 19.99 14.98 19.62
CA ARG A 408 20.68 16.28 19.68
C ARG A 408 21.44 16.47 21.00
N ASP A 409 20.90 16.00 22.13
CA ASP A 409 21.56 16.06 23.45
C ASP A 409 22.78 15.12 23.54
N VAL A 410 22.73 13.94 22.90
CA VAL A 410 23.89 13.02 22.80
C VAL A 410 24.99 13.62 21.91
N PHE A 411 24.63 14.17 20.75
CA PHE A 411 25.60 14.78 19.83
C PHE A 411 26.15 16.12 20.35
N ALA A 412 25.40 16.82 21.23
CA ALA A 412 25.76 18.08 21.86
C ALA A 412 26.23 19.17 20.86
N GLU A 413 27.52 19.48 20.78
CA GLU A 413 28.08 20.45 19.83
C GLU A 413 27.90 19.99 18.36
N ASP A 414 27.85 18.67 18.15
CA ASP A 414 27.62 18.03 16.85
C ASP A 414 26.12 17.90 16.50
N SER A 415 25.20 18.42 17.32
CA SER A 415 23.75 18.33 17.11
C SER A 415 23.26 18.89 15.76
N HIS A 416 24.09 19.71 15.10
CA HIS A 416 23.89 20.17 13.73
C HIS A 416 23.92 19.03 12.68
N ARG A 417 24.53 17.88 12.99
CA ARG A 417 24.54 16.66 12.16
C ARG A 417 23.24 15.86 12.23
N VAL A 418 22.33 16.18 13.16
CA VAL A 418 21.03 15.51 13.33
C VAL A 418 19.94 16.29 12.59
N ILE A 419 19.44 15.71 11.50
CA ILE A 419 18.36 16.21 10.64
C ILE A 419 17.07 15.50 11.05
N SER A 420 16.09 16.24 11.57
CA SER A 420 14.80 15.70 12.00
C SER A 420 13.79 15.64 10.85
N VAL A 421 13.16 14.47 10.70
CA VAL A 421 12.26 14.17 9.58
C VAL A 421 10.86 13.82 10.10
N LEU A 422 9.84 14.49 9.57
CA LEU A 422 8.43 14.11 9.73
C LEU A 422 7.98 13.34 8.47
N ALA A 423 7.40 12.15 8.62
CA ALA A 423 6.93 11.33 7.50
C ALA A 423 5.40 11.42 7.29
N GLY A 424 4.96 11.71 6.06
CA GLY A 424 3.57 11.80 5.63
C GLY A 424 3.17 10.73 4.61
N GLN A 425 1.92 10.76 4.13
CA GLN A 425 1.43 9.90 3.04
C GLN A 425 1.54 10.65 1.72
N GLY A 426 2.15 10.07 0.67
CA GLY A 426 2.33 10.77 -0.61
C GLY A 426 1.03 11.31 -1.23
N SER A 427 -0.02 10.49 -1.23
CA SER A 427 -1.31 10.78 -1.87
C SER A 427 -2.37 11.45 -0.97
N TRP A 428 -2.03 11.86 0.27
CA TRP A 428 -3.02 12.51 1.15
C TRP A 428 -2.38 13.52 2.12
N SER A 429 -2.34 14.78 1.69
CA SER A 429 -1.67 15.88 2.40
C SER A 429 -2.30 16.28 3.74
N TRP A 430 -3.62 16.12 3.90
CA TRP A 430 -4.33 16.46 5.14
C TRP A 430 -3.75 15.75 6.38
N ARG A 431 -3.35 14.48 6.26
CA ARG A 431 -2.66 13.73 7.35
C ARG A 431 -1.34 14.41 7.74
N THR A 432 -0.61 14.93 6.77
CA THR A 432 0.62 15.70 7.00
C THR A 432 0.30 17.05 7.64
N GLN A 433 -0.71 17.76 7.16
CA GLN A 433 -1.17 19.04 7.73
C GLN A 433 -1.50 18.90 9.22
N GLN A 434 -2.31 17.90 9.60
CA GLN A 434 -2.64 17.64 11.02
C GLN A 434 -1.40 17.34 11.88
N SER A 435 -0.37 16.74 11.30
CA SER A 435 0.92 16.51 11.99
C SER A 435 1.70 17.81 12.16
N LEU A 436 1.72 18.69 11.16
CA LEU A 436 2.40 19.98 11.18
C LEU A 436 1.70 21.00 12.09
N GLU A 437 0.36 21.04 12.09
CA GLU A 437 -0.43 21.93 12.94
C GLU A 437 -0.16 21.68 14.43
N ALA A 438 0.09 20.42 14.81
CA ALA A 438 0.49 20.03 16.16
C ALA A 438 1.80 20.67 16.66
N LEU A 439 2.66 21.20 15.77
CA LEU A 439 3.85 21.99 16.16
C LEU A 439 3.48 23.28 16.89
N ASN A 440 2.28 23.84 16.65
CA ASN A 440 1.81 25.06 17.28
C ASN A 440 1.26 24.82 18.71
N ASP A 441 0.98 23.56 19.08
CA ASP A 441 0.46 23.21 20.40
C ASP A 441 1.58 23.11 21.43
N SER A 442 1.61 24.05 22.37
CA SER A 442 2.61 24.09 23.46
C SER A 442 2.61 22.88 24.42
N THR A 443 1.60 21.99 24.36
CA THR A 443 1.61 20.71 25.11
C THR A 443 2.33 19.60 24.36
N ILE A 444 2.32 19.63 23.01
CA ILE A 444 3.07 18.76 22.11
C ILE A 444 4.51 19.26 21.96
N ASN A 445 4.67 20.56 21.76
CA ASN A 445 5.91 21.24 21.43
C ASN A 445 6.27 22.34 22.45
N PRO A 446 6.54 22.00 23.73
CA PRO A 446 6.78 22.98 24.80
C PRO A 446 8.05 23.82 24.62
N THR A 447 8.93 23.46 23.69
CA THR A 447 10.17 24.20 23.36
C THR A 447 10.05 25.07 22.10
N GLY A 448 8.99 24.92 21.30
CA GLY A 448 8.83 25.65 20.04
C GLY A 448 9.85 25.25 18.97
N GLU A 449 10.19 23.96 18.88
CA GLU A 449 11.05 23.42 17.82
C GLU A 449 10.29 23.18 16.52
N THR A 450 11.02 22.99 15.43
CA THR A 450 10.48 22.52 14.15
C THR A 450 11.33 21.36 13.60
N PHE A 451 10.84 20.71 12.55
CA PHE A 451 11.57 19.69 11.82
C PHE A 451 12.60 20.31 10.87
N ASP A 452 13.51 19.49 10.33
CA ASP A 452 14.47 19.92 9.31
C ASP A 452 14.02 19.53 7.88
N ALA A 453 13.11 18.54 7.77
CA ALA A 453 12.49 18.09 6.52
C ALA A 453 11.11 17.42 6.73
N LEU A 454 10.28 17.47 5.70
CA LEU A 454 9.03 16.71 5.51
C LEU A 454 9.27 15.63 4.44
N ALA A 455 8.98 14.38 4.76
CA ALA A 455 9.21 13.24 3.89
C ALA A 455 7.91 12.57 3.43
N ILE A 456 7.82 12.17 2.16
CA ILE A 456 6.68 11.41 1.61
C ILE A 456 7.10 10.17 0.80
N ALA A 457 6.13 9.36 0.39
CA ALA A 457 6.30 8.21 -0.51
C ALA A 457 5.41 8.35 -1.76
N PRO A 458 5.86 9.05 -2.82
CA PRO A 458 5.04 9.33 -4.00
C PRO A 458 5.15 8.18 -5.02
N TYR A 459 4.65 7.00 -4.67
CA TYR A 459 4.61 5.84 -5.58
C TYR A 459 3.75 6.11 -6.82
N PHE A 460 4.15 5.59 -7.98
CA PHE A 460 3.29 5.55 -9.18
C PHE A 460 2.97 4.11 -9.55
N GLY A 461 1.70 3.79 -9.78
CA GLY A 461 1.29 2.41 -10.07
C GLY A 461 -0.18 2.24 -10.41
N GLY A 462 -1.04 3.11 -9.87
CA GLY A 462 -2.49 2.87 -9.84
C GLY A 462 -2.84 1.75 -8.85
N GLU A 463 -4.09 1.31 -8.88
CA GLU A 463 -4.55 0.19 -8.08
C GLU A 463 -3.87 -1.14 -8.45
N HIS A 464 -3.97 -2.13 -7.56
CA HIS A 464 -3.57 -3.50 -7.86
C HIS A 464 -4.34 -4.05 -9.07
N ILE A 465 -3.68 -4.85 -9.91
CA ILE A 465 -4.28 -5.49 -11.09
C ILE A 465 -5.26 -6.59 -10.63
N ALA A 466 -6.48 -6.18 -10.29
CA ALA A 466 -7.48 -6.97 -9.57
C ALA A 466 -8.70 -7.37 -10.43
N SER A 467 -8.92 -6.73 -11.58
CA SER A 467 -9.97 -7.09 -12.55
C SER A 467 -9.39 -7.78 -13.79
N GLN A 468 -10.22 -8.59 -14.47
CA GLN A 468 -9.85 -9.26 -15.71
C GLN A 468 -9.52 -8.25 -16.83
N GLU A 469 -10.24 -7.13 -16.89
CA GLU A 469 -10.03 -6.07 -17.89
C GLU A 469 -8.66 -5.40 -17.72
N VAL A 470 -8.29 -5.01 -16.49
CA VAL A 470 -6.96 -4.45 -16.21
C VAL A 470 -5.87 -5.50 -16.46
N ARG A 471 -6.10 -6.76 -16.08
CA ARG A 471 -5.17 -7.88 -16.35
C ARG A 471 -4.94 -8.07 -17.86
N ASP A 472 -5.99 -8.05 -18.67
CA ASP A 472 -5.89 -8.23 -20.12
C ASP A 472 -5.27 -7.00 -20.81
N PHE A 473 -5.58 -5.78 -20.36
CA PHE A 473 -4.86 -4.57 -20.76
C PHE A 473 -3.35 -4.70 -20.51
N TRP A 474 -2.95 -5.16 -19.31
CA TRP A 474 -1.55 -5.38 -18.98
C TRP A 474 -0.90 -6.48 -19.83
N VAL A 475 -1.61 -7.58 -20.13
CA VAL A 475 -1.10 -8.72 -20.91
C VAL A 475 -0.98 -8.40 -22.41
N ASP A 476 -1.98 -7.77 -23.02
CA ASP A 476 -2.02 -7.52 -24.48
C ASP A 476 -1.31 -6.23 -24.92
N SER A 477 -1.19 -5.21 -24.05
CA SER A 477 -0.57 -3.92 -24.42
C SER A 477 0.91 -4.04 -24.82
N SER A 478 1.34 -3.19 -25.76
CA SER A 478 2.78 -3.02 -26.04
C SER A 478 3.49 -2.35 -24.86
N PHE A 479 4.80 -2.56 -24.73
CA PHE A 479 5.58 -1.86 -23.70
C PHE A 479 5.63 -0.33 -23.90
N ASP A 480 5.42 0.16 -25.13
CA ASP A 480 5.24 1.61 -25.37
C ASP A 480 3.92 2.11 -24.79
N ALA A 481 2.80 1.38 -24.98
CA ALA A 481 1.50 1.76 -24.41
C ALA A 481 1.52 1.70 -22.87
N LEU A 482 2.16 0.67 -22.29
CA LEU A 482 2.36 0.58 -20.84
C LEU A 482 3.30 1.69 -20.30
N LYS A 483 4.20 2.21 -21.13
CA LYS A 483 5.05 3.36 -20.79
C LYS A 483 4.28 4.68 -20.83
N GLU A 484 3.41 4.91 -21.82
CA GLU A 484 2.53 6.11 -21.79
C GLU A 484 1.57 6.05 -20.59
N HIS A 485 1.00 4.87 -20.27
CA HIS A 485 0.15 4.68 -19.11
C HIS A 485 0.89 4.93 -17.78
N ALA A 486 2.13 4.43 -17.65
CA ALA A 486 2.98 4.72 -16.50
C ALA A 486 3.28 6.23 -16.35
N ILE A 487 3.45 6.95 -17.45
CA ILE A 487 3.62 8.41 -17.43
C ILE A 487 2.32 9.10 -16.98
N SER A 488 1.15 8.72 -17.50
CA SER A 488 -0.12 9.31 -17.04
C SER A 488 -0.43 9.06 -15.56
N LEU A 489 0.10 7.97 -14.97
CA LEU A 489 0.00 7.71 -13.53
C LEU A 489 0.96 8.60 -12.72
N ILE A 490 2.16 8.90 -13.24
CA ILE A 490 3.10 9.86 -12.64
C ILE A 490 2.53 11.29 -12.70
N GLU A 491 1.87 11.66 -13.80
CA GLU A 491 1.27 12.98 -14.03
C GLU A 491 -0.11 13.18 -13.38
N SER A 492 -0.61 12.18 -12.65
CA SER A 492 -1.94 12.18 -12.00
C SER A 492 -2.00 13.09 -10.76
N ASP A 493 -3.21 13.48 -10.35
CA ASP A 493 -3.41 14.24 -9.10
C ASP A 493 -3.01 13.45 -7.84
N GLU A 494 -3.13 12.11 -7.85
CA GLU A 494 -2.68 11.26 -6.73
C GLU A 494 -1.17 11.41 -6.48
N VAL A 495 -0.37 11.44 -7.56
CA VAL A 495 1.10 11.46 -7.48
C VAL A 495 1.64 12.88 -7.55
N LEU A 496 1.32 13.62 -8.61
CA LEU A 496 1.84 14.96 -8.87
C LEU A 496 1.09 16.04 -8.08
N GLY A 497 -0.22 15.90 -7.92
CA GLY A 497 -1.00 16.72 -6.98
C GLY A 497 -0.55 16.49 -5.54
N GLY A 498 -0.43 15.23 -5.12
CA GLY A 498 0.13 14.83 -3.83
C GLY A 498 1.52 15.45 -3.54
N ILE A 499 2.44 15.44 -4.52
CA ILE A 499 3.75 16.12 -4.40
C ILE A 499 3.57 17.64 -4.20
N ARG A 500 2.72 18.30 -4.99
CA ARG A 500 2.48 19.75 -4.94
C ARG A 500 1.88 20.21 -3.62
N GLU A 501 0.89 19.49 -3.10
CA GLU A 501 0.27 19.80 -1.80
C GLU A 501 1.29 19.71 -0.66
N HIS A 502 2.11 18.65 -0.66
CA HIS A 502 3.19 18.49 0.30
C HIS A 502 4.31 19.52 0.14
N LYS A 503 4.55 20.03 -1.08
CA LYS A 503 5.48 21.14 -1.33
C LYS A 503 4.97 22.44 -0.70
N VAL A 504 3.69 22.76 -0.86
CA VAL A 504 3.06 23.94 -0.22
C VAL A 504 3.15 23.83 1.32
N LEU A 505 2.84 22.66 1.89
CA LEU A 505 2.98 22.41 3.33
C LEU A 505 4.44 22.53 3.81
N ALA A 506 5.40 22.03 3.03
CA ALA A 506 6.83 22.16 3.36
C ALA A 506 7.25 23.64 3.41
N GLU A 507 6.91 24.42 2.39
CA GLU A 507 7.25 25.85 2.32
C GLU A 507 6.58 26.68 3.42
N GLN A 508 5.30 26.41 3.73
CA GLN A 508 4.56 27.06 4.82
C GLN A 508 5.25 26.91 6.19
N TYR A 509 5.87 25.75 6.45
CA TYR A 509 6.54 25.44 7.70
C TYR A 509 8.09 25.60 7.65
N GLY A 510 8.64 26.06 6.52
CA GLY A 510 10.08 26.26 6.33
C GLY A 510 10.89 24.94 6.29
N LEU A 511 10.25 23.86 5.85
CA LEU A 511 10.82 22.51 5.77
C LEU A 511 11.29 22.18 4.36
N GLU A 512 12.25 21.26 4.25
CA GLU A 512 12.61 20.66 2.98
C GLU A 512 11.67 19.52 2.61
N LEU A 513 11.19 19.45 1.35
CA LEU A 513 10.47 18.28 0.86
C LEU A 513 11.46 17.21 0.39
N ILE A 514 11.36 16.00 0.98
CA ILE A 514 12.17 14.82 0.66
C ILE A 514 11.27 13.59 0.41
N ALA A 515 11.79 12.53 -0.21
CA ALA A 515 11.08 11.25 -0.34
C ALA A 515 11.78 10.17 0.50
N TYR A 516 11.04 9.51 1.40
CA TYR A 516 11.57 8.40 2.20
C TYR A 516 11.60 7.08 1.44
N GLU A 517 10.72 6.93 0.45
CA GLU A 517 10.74 5.88 -0.56
C GLU A 517 9.95 6.29 -1.81
N GLY A 518 9.94 5.44 -2.84
CA GLY A 518 9.16 5.68 -4.05
C GLY A 518 9.69 4.92 -5.27
N GLY A 519 8.99 5.13 -6.39
CA GLY A 519 9.17 4.43 -7.66
C GLY A 519 7.87 3.77 -8.14
N GLN A 520 8.02 2.80 -9.04
CA GLN A 520 6.89 2.03 -9.59
C GLN A 520 6.20 1.18 -8.52
N HIS A 521 4.89 0.93 -8.66
CA HIS A 521 4.09 0.09 -7.76
C HIS A 521 3.13 -0.84 -8.54
N PHE A 522 3.54 -1.33 -9.72
CA PHE A 522 2.71 -2.22 -10.54
C PHE A 522 2.59 -3.62 -9.91
N LEU A 523 1.55 -3.81 -9.09
CA LEU A 523 1.28 -5.05 -8.35
C LEU A 523 0.10 -5.84 -8.92
N CYS A 524 0.16 -7.16 -8.74
CA CYS A 524 -0.96 -8.04 -8.97
C CYS A 524 -2.01 -7.90 -7.85
N GLY A 525 -3.29 -7.95 -8.20
CA GLY A 525 -4.36 -8.20 -7.23
C GLY A 525 -4.32 -9.66 -6.75
N SER A 526 -4.91 -9.92 -5.59
CA SER A 526 -4.88 -11.23 -4.91
C SER A 526 -5.31 -12.40 -5.81
N HIS A 527 -6.29 -12.17 -6.70
CA HIS A 527 -6.78 -13.14 -7.68
C HIS A 527 -5.73 -13.49 -8.76
N PHE A 528 -4.93 -12.51 -9.20
CA PHE A 528 -4.02 -12.64 -10.35
C PHE A 528 -2.55 -12.86 -9.98
N CYS A 529 -2.16 -12.82 -8.69
CA CYS A 529 -0.78 -13.02 -8.27
C CYS A 529 -0.19 -14.43 -8.51
N ASP A 530 -1.01 -15.42 -8.86
CA ASP A 530 -0.55 -16.75 -9.32
C ASP A 530 -0.73 -16.96 -10.84
N ASP A 531 -1.17 -15.94 -11.60
CA ASP A 531 -1.22 -15.95 -13.06
C ASP A 531 0.19 -15.79 -13.65
N SER A 532 0.69 -16.89 -14.23
CA SER A 532 2.01 -16.92 -14.86
C SER A 532 2.13 -16.04 -16.11
N GLU A 533 1.05 -15.70 -16.81
CA GLU A 533 1.13 -14.85 -18.00
C GLU A 533 1.29 -13.37 -17.60
N LEU A 534 0.44 -12.89 -16.69
CA LEU A 534 0.55 -11.55 -16.11
C LEU A 534 1.90 -11.36 -15.40
N MET A 535 2.30 -12.31 -14.52
CA MET A 535 3.57 -12.19 -13.79
C MET A 535 4.79 -12.22 -14.71
N ASN A 536 4.78 -12.99 -15.80
CA ASN A 536 5.83 -12.93 -16.82
C ASN A 536 5.84 -11.59 -17.56
N LYS A 537 4.66 -11.01 -17.86
CA LYS A 537 4.56 -9.70 -18.54
C LYS A 537 5.05 -8.56 -17.66
N LEU A 538 4.69 -8.53 -16.38
CA LEU A 538 5.19 -7.59 -15.39
C LEU A 538 6.72 -7.71 -15.24
N ALA A 539 7.23 -8.93 -15.05
CA ALA A 539 8.68 -9.17 -14.95
C ALA A 539 9.44 -8.74 -16.22
N ALA A 540 8.85 -8.94 -17.40
CA ALA A 540 9.43 -8.47 -18.66
C ALA A 540 9.41 -6.94 -18.78
N PHE A 541 8.37 -6.26 -18.29
CA PHE A 541 8.26 -4.79 -18.28
C PHE A 541 9.32 -4.14 -17.38
N GLN A 542 9.56 -4.68 -16.17
CA GLN A 542 10.65 -4.21 -15.28
C GLN A 542 12.05 -4.29 -15.93
N ARG A 543 12.22 -5.24 -16.85
CA ARG A 543 13.46 -5.51 -17.58
C ARG A 543 13.54 -4.79 -18.94
N HIS A 544 12.45 -4.15 -19.39
CA HIS A 544 12.38 -3.50 -20.70
C HIS A 544 12.99 -2.09 -20.69
N GLU A 545 13.58 -1.66 -21.80
CA GLU A 545 14.32 -0.39 -21.88
C GLU A 545 13.45 0.85 -21.60
N VAL A 546 12.16 0.81 -21.91
CA VAL A 546 11.21 1.89 -21.62
C VAL A 546 11.12 2.24 -20.13
N MET A 547 11.44 1.30 -19.22
CA MET A 547 11.42 1.52 -17.78
C MET A 547 12.47 2.56 -17.33
N GLU A 548 13.53 2.76 -18.12
CA GLU A 548 14.50 3.85 -17.91
C GLU A 548 13.88 5.22 -18.21
N ALA A 549 13.09 5.33 -19.27
CA ALA A 549 12.40 6.57 -19.64
C ALA A 549 11.31 6.94 -18.61
N ILE A 550 10.56 5.95 -18.10
CA ILE A 550 9.56 6.14 -17.03
C ILE A 550 10.23 6.72 -15.78
N TYR A 551 11.33 6.10 -15.30
CA TYR A 551 12.02 6.57 -14.11
C TYR A 551 12.72 7.93 -14.32
N ASN A 552 13.28 8.20 -15.50
CA ASN A 552 13.86 9.51 -15.81
C ASN A 552 12.81 10.63 -15.75
N HIS A 553 11.61 10.39 -16.31
CA HIS A 553 10.47 11.33 -16.22
C HIS A 553 9.98 11.48 -14.78
N TYR A 554 9.82 10.38 -14.03
CA TYR A 554 9.44 10.41 -12.62
C TYR A 554 10.38 11.23 -11.74
N TYR A 555 11.71 11.02 -11.87
CA TYR A 555 12.68 11.84 -11.17
C TYR A 555 12.62 13.30 -11.63
N GLN A 556 12.42 13.57 -12.92
CA GLN A 556 12.25 14.94 -13.41
C GLN A 556 11.07 15.63 -12.72
N GLN A 557 9.87 15.04 -12.74
CA GLN A 557 8.69 15.63 -12.11
C GLN A 557 8.91 15.91 -10.61
N TRP A 558 9.53 14.99 -9.88
CA TRP A 558 9.89 15.20 -8.47
C TRP A 558 10.77 16.43 -8.24
N PHE A 559 11.80 16.64 -9.08
CA PHE A 559 12.73 17.76 -8.93
C PHE A 559 12.19 19.08 -9.53
N ASP A 560 11.40 19.03 -10.59
CA ASP A 560 10.79 20.20 -11.23
C ASP A 560 9.67 20.81 -10.34
N GLU A 561 8.93 19.98 -9.59
CA GLU A 561 8.00 20.44 -8.52
C GLU A 561 8.72 20.84 -7.21
N GLY A 562 10.06 20.88 -7.21
CA GLY A 562 10.85 21.40 -6.09
C GLY A 562 10.98 20.46 -4.88
N GLY A 563 10.82 19.15 -5.08
CA GLY A 563 11.31 18.12 -4.16
C GLY A 563 12.84 18.02 -4.19
N SER A 564 13.44 17.49 -3.12
CA SER A 564 14.90 17.39 -2.98
C SER A 564 15.36 15.94 -2.77
N VAL A 565 15.93 15.59 -1.61
CA VAL A 565 16.51 14.26 -1.34
C VAL A 565 15.48 13.15 -1.59
N PHE A 566 15.75 12.26 -2.54
CA PHE A 566 14.86 11.16 -2.93
C PHE A 566 15.52 9.81 -2.64
N ALA A 567 15.02 9.07 -1.64
CA ALA A 567 15.46 7.70 -1.41
C ALA A 567 14.66 6.71 -2.27
N VAL A 568 15.31 5.94 -3.14
CA VAL A 568 14.64 4.89 -3.92
C VAL A 568 14.30 3.70 -3.01
N PHE A 569 13.16 3.01 -3.21
CA PHE A 569 12.69 1.97 -2.26
C PHE A 569 13.59 0.72 -2.13
N SER A 570 14.40 0.34 -3.13
CA SER A 570 15.19 -0.90 -3.03
C SER A 570 16.42 -0.93 -3.94
N HIS A 571 17.55 -1.35 -3.36
CA HIS A 571 18.75 -1.68 -4.12
C HIS A 571 18.51 -2.94 -4.96
N LEU A 572 18.22 -4.08 -4.33
CA LEU A 572 18.08 -5.37 -5.00
C LEU A 572 16.74 -6.07 -4.73
N GLY A 573 16.03 -6.44 -5.80
CA GLY A 573 14.78 -7.19 -5.76
C GLY A 573 14.46 -7.79 -7.13
N THR A 574 13.92 -9.01 -7.17
CA THR A 574 13.69 -9.74 -8.43
C THR A 574 12.44 -9.23 -9.17
N ALA A 575 12.51 -9.21 -10.50
CA ALA A 575 11.40 -8.77 -11.35
C ALA A 575 10.18 -9.71 -11.31
N GLU A 576 10.39 -10.96 -10.86
CA GLU A 576 9.37 -12.03 -10.79
C GLU A 576 8.67 -12.10 -9.42
N SER A 577 8.95 -11.14 -8.51
CA SER A 577 8.32 -11.06 -7.20
C SER A 577 6.85 -10.63 -7.28
N ARG A 578 5.92 -11.53 -6.93
CA ARG A 578 4.50 -11.21 -6.73
C ARG A 578 4.22 -10.30 -5.53
N TRP A 579 5.24 -10.05 -4.69
CA TRP A 579 5.19 -9.13 -3.57
C TRP A 579 5.76 -7.75 -3.93
N GLY A 580 5.95 -7.47 -5.23
CA GLY A 580 6.51 -6.23 -5.74
C GLY A 580 7.96 -6.33 -6.19
N ALA A 581 8.27 -5.59 -7.24
CA ALA A 581 9.46 -5.74 -8.07
C ALA A 581 10.32 -4.46 -8.10
N TRP A 582 10.37 -3.71 -6.99
CA TRP A 582 10.91 -2.35 -6.93
C TRP A 582 12.41 -2.24 -7.24
N GLY A 583 13.23 -3.22 -6.82
CA GLY A 583 14.69 -3.17 -6.87
C GLY A 583 15.30 -2.59 -8.14
N THR A 584 16.23 -1.64 -7.98
CA THR A 584 16.93 -1.01 -9.13
C THR A 584 17.79 -2.00 -9.93
N SER A 585 18.19 -3.10 -9.29
CA SER A 585 18.67 -4.33 -9.95
C SER A 585 18.10 -5.56 -9.24
N GLU A 586 18.30 -6.74 -9.82
CA GLU A 586 17.83 -8.03 -9.30
C GLU A 586 18.94 -8.81 -8.58
N TYR A 587 20.21 -8.53 -8.93
CA TYR A 587 21.40 -9.13 -8.31
C TYR A 587 22.65 -8.26 -8.57
N TYR A 588 23.66 -8.40 -7.69
CA TYR A 588 24.96 -7.73 -7.86
C TYR A 588 25.62 -8.03 -9.21
N ASN A 589 26.24 -7.01 -9.81
CA ASN A 589 26.86 -7.07 -11.14
C ASN A 589 25.90 -7.43 -12.29
N GLN A 590 24.59 -7.21 -12.15
CA GLN A 590 23.68 -7.24 -13.29
C GLN A 590 24.17 -6.26 -14.38
N PRO A 591 24.30 -6.70 -15.66
CA PRO A 591 24.75 -5.82 -16.73
C PRO A 591 23.82 -4.60 -16.85
N LEU A 592 24.39 -3.39 -16.94
CA LEU A 592 23.60 -2.14 -17.00
C LEU A 592 22.62 -2.14 -18.18
N SER A 593 22.95 -2.79 -19.30
CA SER A 593 22.03 -2.99 -20.45
C SER A 593 20.73 -3.73 -20.08
N ALA A 594 20.74 -4.54 -19.03
CA ALA A 594 19.60 -5.29 -18.50
C ALA A 594 19.05 -4.73 -17.17
N ALA A 595 19.50 -3.55 -16.72
CA ALA A 595 19.08 -2.92 -15.46
C ALA A 595 18.58 -1.48 -15.70
N PRO A 596 17.45 -1.27 -16.40
CA PRO A 596 16.99 0.06 -16.83
C PRO A 596 16.78 1.03 -15.66
N LYS A 597 16.23 0.56 -14.53
CA LYS A 597 16.03 1.37 -13.32
C LYS A 597 17.35 1.84 -12.70
N LYS A 598 18.41 1.02 -12.72
CA LYS A 598 19.76 1.42 -12.29
C LYS A 598 20.40 2.42 -13.26
N ARG A 599 20.12 2.34 -14.57
CA ARG A 599 20.58 3.38 -15.51
C ARG A 599 19.90 4.73 -15.26
N ALA A 600 18.59 4.74 -15.04
CA ALA A 600 17.86 5.94 -14.65
C ALA A 600 18.37 6.53 -13.32
N LEU A 601 18.63 5.70 -12.30
CA LEU A 601 19.27 6.13 -11.06
C LEU A 601 20.66 6.73 -11.30
N LEU A 602 21.51 6.13 -12.15
CA LEU A 602 22.82 6.68 -12.48
C LEU A 602 22.72 8.04 -13.21
N SER A 603 21.76 8.19 -14.14
CA SER A 603 21.47 9.46 -14.81
C SER A 603 21.02 10.55 -13.82
N ALA A 604 20.14 10.21 -12.88
CA ALA A 604 19.68 11.10 -11.83
C ALA A 604 20.80 11.46 -10.83
N LEU A 605 21.68 10.49 -10.52
CA LEU A 605 22.90 10.68 -9.72
C LEU A 605 23.91 11.61 -10.38
N GLU A 606 23.93 11.75 -11.70
CA GLU A 606 24.75 12.75 -12.41
C GLU A 606 24.03 14.10 -12.53
N THR A 607 22.71 14.10 -12.74
CA THR A 607 21.93 15.31 -13.08
C THR A 607 21.54 16.20 -11.89
N TYR A 608 21.05 15.65 -10.78
CA TYR A 608 20.37 16.44 -9.74
C TYR A 608 21.28 16.80 -8.55
N ARG A 609 21.40 18.10 -8.26
CA ARG A 609 22.25 18.69 -7.20
C ARG A 609 21.52 19.83 -6.52
N LEU A 610 22.02 20.27 -5.37
CA LEU A 610 21.66 21.58 -4.83
C LEU A 610 22.33 22.71 -5.62
N ALA A 611 21.78 23.92 -5.54
CA ALA A 611 22.47 25.14 -5.97
C ALA A 611 23.64 25.50 -5.01
N ASP A 612 24.65 26.20 -5.51
CA ASP A 612 25.83 26.65 -4.73
C ASP A 612 25.50 27.61 -3.56
N GLU A 613 24.32 28.26 -3.59
CA GLU A 613 23.87 29.24 -2.59
C GLU A 613 22.40 29.00 -2.21
N ILE A 614 22.05 29.12 -0.92
CA ILE A 614 20.65 29.18 -0.45
C ILE A 614 20.04 30.52 -0.89
N PRO A 615 18.85 30.55 -1.53
CA PRO A 615 18.19 31.79 -1.90
C PRO A 615 17.93 32.70 -0.69
N THR A 616 18.45 33.93 -0.73
CA THR A 616 18.42 34.86 0.42
C THR A 616 17.07 35.59 0.53
N GLU A 617 16.05 34.88 1.02
CA GLU A 617 14.64 35.31 1.12
C GLU A 617 13.97 35.48 -0.27
N PRO A 618 12.72 35.03 -0.48
CA PRO A 618 12.03 35.29 -1.74
C PRO A 618 11.92 36.81 -1.99
N PRO A 619 12.24 37.31 -3.20
CA PRO A 619 11.91 38.69 -3.52
C PRO A 619 10.39 38.85 -3.40
N ALA A 620 9.94 39.77 -2.54
CA ALA A 620 8.52 40.09 -2.42
C ALA A 620 7.96 40.37 -3.83
N PRO A 621 6.83 39.76 -4.21
CA PRO A 621 6.43 39.66 -5.61
C PRO A 621 6.40 41.03 -6.28
N GLU A 622 7.16 41.18 -7.37
CA GLU A 622 7.08 42.41 -8.15
C GLU A 622 5.64 42.57 -8.65
N PRO A 623 5.01 43.76 -8.49
CA PRO A 623 3.65 43.96 -8.96
C PRO A 623 3.64 43.80 -10.48
N GLU A 624 2.89 42.82 -10.98
CA GLU A 624 2.77 42.59 -12.41
C GLU A 624 2.35 43.88 -13.13
N PRO A 625 2.95 44.21 -14.28
CA PRO A 625 2.51 45.34 -15.08
C PRO A 625 1.08 45.06 -15.59
N GLU A 626 0.13 45.95 -15.28
CA GLU A 626 -1.25 45.86 -15.76
C GLU A 626 -1.27 45.53 -17.27
N PRO A 627 -1.96 44.46 -17.71
CA PRO A 627 -1.98 44.08 -19.12
C PRO A 627 -2.61 45.20 -19.96
N GLU A 628 -1.94 45.58 -21.06
CA GLU A 628 -2.53 46.54 -22.00
C GLU A 628 -3.86 45.96 -22.55
N PRO A 629 -4.94 46.75 -22.60
CA PRO A 629 -6.26 46.23 -22.94
C PRO A 629 -6.32 45.80 -24.41
N GLU A 630 -6.51 44.51 -24.64
CA GLU A 630 -6.88 43.99 -25.96
C GLU A 630 -8.21 44.58 -26.44
N PRO A 631 -8.39 44.82 -27.75
CA PRO A 631 -9.62 45.41 -28.28
C PRO A 631 -10.79 44.41 -28.16
N GLU A 632 -11.82 44.80 -27.41
CA GLU A 632 -13.02 44.01 -27.14
C GLU A 632 -13.58 43.28 -28.39
N PRO A 633 -13.82 41.95 -28.33
CA PRO A 633 -14.66 41.29 -29.32
C PRO A 633 -16.08 41.88 -29.27
N PRO A 634 -16.80 41.93 -30.41
CA PRO A 634 -18.10 42.58 -30.46
C PRO A 634 -19.09 41.90 -29.51
N ILE A 635 -19.61 42.67 -28.55
CA ILE A 635 -20.59 42.22 -27.56
C ILE A 635 -21.78 41.55 -28.27
N VAL A 636 -21.86 40.23 -28.14
CA VAL A 636 -23.12 39.50 -28.26
C VAL A 636 -23.81 39.67 -26.92
N GLU A 637 -24.94 40.38 -26.90
CA GLU A 637 -25.75 40.49 -25.68
C GLU A 637 -26.10 39.07 -25.19
N PRO A 638 -25.95 38.78 -23.88
CA PRO A 638 -26.48 37.55 -23.33
C PRO A 638 -27.98 37.49 -23.63
N VAL A 639 -28.41 36.47 -24.35
CA VAL A 639 -29.82 36.10 -24.33
C VAL A 639 -30.07 35.57 -22.93
N GLU A 640 -30.77 36.35 -22.10
CA GLU A 640 -31.24 35.88 -20.80
C GLU A 640 -31.95 34.52 -21.00
N PRO A 641 -31.52 33.44 -20.33
CA PRO A 641 -32.38 32.26 -20.24
C PRO A 641 -33.71 32.73 -19.63
N PRO A 642 -34.86 32.22 -20.11
CA PRO A 642 -36.15 32.78 -19.76
C PRO A 642 -36.35 32.76 -18.24
N ASP A 643 -36.85 33.88 -17.70
CA ASP A 643 -37.15 34.11 -16.29
C ASP A 643 -38.16 33.09 -15.75
N ALA A 644 -37.62 31.94 -15.33
CA ALA A 644 -38.33 30.73 -14.95
C ALA A 644 -37.77 30.25 -13.61
N THR A 645 -38.36 30.76 -12.53
CA THR A 645 -38.23 30.18 -11.18
C THR A 645 -38.38 28.65 -11.27
N PRO A 646 -37.45 27.84 -10.71
CA PRO A 646 -37.55 26.40 -10.72
C PRO A 646 -38.92 25.92 -10.22
N GLN A 647 -39.49 24.90 -10.86
CA GLN A 647 -40.85 24.45 -10.51
C GLN A 647 -40.89 23.83 -9.10
N SER A 648 -39.77 23.27 -8.67
CA SER A 648 -39.40 22.96 -7.29
C SER A 648 -37.87 22.92 -7.16
N SER A 649 -37.37 23.01 -5.93
CA SER A 649 -35.95 22.90 -5.58
C SER A 649 -35.79 21.89 -4.42
N ARG A 650 -34.65 21.18 -4.37
CA ARG A 650 -34.24 20.39 -3.21
C ARG A 650 -32.74 20.55 -2.93
N LYS A 651 -32.41 20.82 -1.68
CA LYS A 651 -31.08 20.73 -1.09
C LYS A 651 -30.99 19.48 -0.22
N THR A 652 -30.02 18.60 -0.48
CA THR A 652 -29.95 17.28 0.17
C THR A 652 -28.59 17.02 0.81
N PHE A 653 -28.55 16.66 2.09
CA PHE A 653 -27.35 16.04 2.64
C PHE A 653 -27.44 14.51 2.52
N MET A 654 -26.41 13.87 1.97
CA MET A 654 -26.37 12.43 1.69
C MET A 654 -25.30 11.73 2.54
N PHE A 655 -25.73 10.83 3.42
CA PHE A 655 -24.83 9.95 4.16
C PHE A 655 -24.79 8.56 3.51
N GLY A 656 -23.64 8.09 3.03
CA GLY A 656 -23.59 6.76 2.43
C GLY A 656 -22.20 6.29 2.03
N HIS A 657 -22.20 5.17 1.30
CA HIS A 657 -21.01 4.50 0.79
C HIS A 657 -21.12 4.34 -0.73
N SER A 658 -20.28 3.49 -1.31
CA SER A 658 -20.15 3.28 -2.74
C SER A 658 -21.48 2.99 -3.47
N LEU A 659 -22.46 2.32 -2.85
CA LEU A 659 -23.77 2.06 -3.48
C LEU A 659 -24.67 3.31 -3.66
N ILE A 660 -24.19 4.49 -3.25
CA ILE A 660 -24.73 5.82 -3.61
C ILE A 660 -23.69 6.62 -4.39
N TYR A 661 -22.42 6.52 -4.01
CA TYR A 661 -21.31 7.35 -4.51
C TYR A 661 -20.08 6.47 -4.78
N HIS A 662 -20.05 5.81 -5.93
CA HIS A 662 -18.96 4.94 -6.35
C HIS A 662 -17.85 5.75 -7.03
N GLN A 663 -16.59 5.38 -6.77
CA GLN A 663 -15.41 6.01 -7.34
C GLN A 663 -14.39 4.92 -7.74
N PRO A 664 -14.58 4.25 -8.89
CA PRO A 664 -13.56 3.36 -9.45
C PRO A 664 -12.35 4.18 -9.94
N ALA A 665 -11.24 3.51 -10.24
CA ALA A 665 -10.00 4.16 -10.69
C ALA A 665 -10.14 4.99 -11.98
N ASP A 666 -11.16 4.73 -12.80
CA ASP A 666 -11.55 5.51 -13.99
C ASP A 666 -12.77 6.42 -13.75
N PHE A 667 -12.96 6.89 -12.50
CA PHE A 667 -14.15 7.57 -12.00
C PHE A 667 -14.86 8.47 -13.01
N HIS A 668 -16.14 8.17 -13.23
CA HIS A 668 -17.07 9.01 -13.97
C HIS A 668 -18.26 9.35 -13.08
N PRO A 669 -18.71 10.61 -13.01
CA PRO A 669 -19.86 11.02 -12.18
C PRO A 669 -21.13 10.19 -12.39
N ASN A 670 -21.30 9.58 -13.57
CA ASN A 670 -22.38 8.67 -13.90
C ASN A 670 -22.40 7.34 -13.09
N THR A 671 -21.39 7.10 -12.24
CA THR A 671 -21.36 6.04 -11.22
C THR A 671 -21.89 6.52 -9.85
N THR A 672 -22.59 7.66 -9.79
CA THR A 672 -23.19 8.19 -8.55
C THR A 672 -24.68 8.50 -8.72
N VAL A 673 -25.45 8.29 -7.65
CA VAL A 673 -26.88 8.70 -7.56
C VAL A 673 -27.06 10.23 -7.64
N PRO A 674 -26.31 11.08 -6.90
CA PRO A 674 -26.51 12.54 -6.97
C PRO A 674 -26.27 13.14 -8.36
N TYR A 675 -25.34 12.60 -9.16
CA TYR A 675 -25.18 13.02 -10.56
C TYR A 675 -26.47 12.81 -11.35
N TRP A 676 -27.04 11.62 -11.28
CA TRP A 676 -28.26 11.30 -12.04
C TRP A 676 -29.48 12.06 -11.54
N MET A 677 -29.61 12.31 -10.24
CA MET A 677 -30.62 13.23 -9.72
C MET A 677 -30.47 14.64 -10.29
N GLY A 678 -29.24 15.16 -10.37
CA GLY A 678 -28.95 16.44 -11.04
C GLY A 678 -29.31 16.45 -12.53
N GLN A 679 -28.99 15.38 -13.27
CA GLN A 679 -29.36 15.28 -14.69
C GLN A 679 -30.88 15.23 -14.91
N ILE A 680 -31.63 14.52 -14.04
CA ILE A 680 -33.09 14.44 -14.13
C ILE A 680 -33.73 15.78 -13.77
N ALA A 681 -33.29 16.43 -12.69
CA ALA A 681 -33.81 17.73 -12.27
C ALA A 681 -33.62 18.80 -13.36
N ASN A 682 -32.42 18.87 -13.96
CA ASN A 682 -32.13 19.73 -15.10
C ASN A 682 -33.03 19.44 -16.33
N ALA A 683 -33.43 18.18 -16.54
CA ALA A 683 -34.34 17.80 -17.63
C ALA A 683 -35.82 18.16 -17.34
N ASP A 684 -36.20 18.28 -16.06
CA ASP A 684 -37.56 18.62 -15.59
C ASP A 684 -37.75 20.13 -15.29
N ALA A 685 -36.68 20.92 -15.41
CA ALA A 685 -36.59 22.30 -14.94
C ALA A 685 -36.93 22.47 -13.43
N THR A 686 -36.52 21.47 -12.64
CA THR A 686 -36.41 21.54 -11.18
C THR A 686 -34.94 21.71 -10.79
N GLU A 687 -34.68 22.11 -9.55
CA GLU A 687 -33.32 22.29 -9.03
C GLU A 687 -32.98 21.20 -8.02
N PHE A 688 -31.83 20.55 -8.20
CA PHE A 688 -31.23 19.63 -7.22
C PHE A 688 -29.86 20.14 -6.83
N SER A 689 -29.57 20.18 -5.53
CA SER A 689 -28.24 20.44 -4.97
C SER A 689 -27.96 19.48 -3.84
N PHE A 690 -26.70 19.08 -3.66
CA PHE A 690 -26.34 18.08 -2.67
C PHE A 690 -25.00 18.35 -1.98
N SER A 691 -24.85 17.77 -0.80
CA SER A 691 -23.57 17.53 -0.12
C SER A 691 -23.59 16.10 0.40
N GLY A 692 -22.45 15.53 0.76
CA GLY A 692 -22.48 14.19 1.34
C GLY A 692 -21.21 13.75 2.03
N GLN A 693 -21.40 12.74 2.87
CA GLN A 693 -20.37 12.11 3.70
C GLN A 693 -20.20 10.65 3.29
N TYR A 694 -18.97 10.23 3.00
CA TYR A 694 -18.65 8.82 2.79
C TYR A 694 -18.51 8.08 4.12
N GLY A 695 -19.13 6.90 4.26
CA GLY A 695 -18.99 6.03 5.42
C GLY A 695 -20.15 5.05 5.65
N PHE A 696 -20.30 4.62 6.89
CA PHE A 696 -21.45 3.83 7.36
C PHE A 696 -22.09 4.51 8.58
N LEU A 697 -23.29 4.05 8.97
CA LEU A 697 -24.12 4.68 10.01
C LEU A 697 -23.39 5.03 11.32
N ARG A 698 -22.43 4.21 11.78
CA ARG A 698 -21.64 4.52 12.99
C ARG A 698 -20.67 5.69 12.81
N ASN A 699 -20.14 5.90 11.60
CA ASN A 699 -19.36 7.09 11.27
C ASN A 699 -20.26 8.32 11.26
N HIS A 700 -21.39 8.21 10.54
CA HIS A 700 -22.39 9.26 10.34
C HIS A 700 -23.13 9.69 11.63
N ALA A 701 -23.13 8.85 12.67
CA ALA A 701 -23.66 9.19 14.00
C ALA A 701 -22.79 10.23 14.75
N SER A 702 -21.61 10.56 14.22
CA SER A 702 -20.81 11.73 14.59
C SER A 702 -21.34 12.94 13.80
N PHE A 703 -21.72 14.01 14.50
CA PHE A 703 -22.44 15.16 13.98
C PHE A 703 -21.94 16.46 14.66
N PRO A 704 -21.58 17.56 13.95
CA PRO A 704 -21.79 17.86 12.53
C PRO A 704 -21.14 16.92 11.51
N PRO A 705 -21.82 16.62 10.40
CA PRO A 705 -21.25 15.80 9.34
C PRO A 705 -20.31 16.64 8.47
N ILE A 706 -19.25 16.01 7.98
CA ILE A 706 -18.33 16.59 6.99
C ILE A 706 -18.83 16.36 5.56
N ALA A 707 -18.58 17.30 4.65
CA ALA A 707 -19.12 17.37 3.30
C ALA A 707 -18.05 17.05 2.22
N GLN A 708 -17.45 15.86 2.27
CA GLN A 708 -16.31 15.49 1.40
C GLN A 708 -16.67 14.93 0.00
N TRP A 709 -17.94 14.92 -0.42
CA TRP A 709 -18.33 14.53 -1.79
C TRP A 709 -18.22 15.72 -2.76
N GLY A 710 -17.74 15.47 -3.98
CA GLY A 710 -17.63 16.50 -5.02
C GLY A 710 -17.13 15.94 -6.35
N PHE A 711 -17.69 16.41 -7.47
CA PHE A 711 -17.28 16.03 -8.82
C PHE A 711 -17.71 17.05 -9.88
N ASP A 712 -17.03 17.04 -11.03
CA ASP A 712 -17.37 17.89 -12.18
C ASP A 712 -18.82 17.67 -12.65
N GLY A 713 -19.60 18.76 -12.70
CA GLY A 713 -21.03 18.73 -13.05
C GLY A 713 -21.97 18.38 -11.89
N GLY A 714 -21.46 18.20 -10.67
CA GLY A 714 -22.26 18.18 -9.45
C GLY A 714 -22.68 19.61 -9.03
N ASN A 715 -23.93 19.78 -8.60
CA ASN A 715 -24.40 21.04 -8.02
C ASN A 715 -24.26 20.96 -6.49
N MET A 716 -23.12 21.44 -5.97
CA MET A 716 -22.81 21.35 -4.55
C MET A 716 -23.65 22.33 -3.72
N ALA A 717 -24.23 21.84 -2.64
CA ALA A 717 -25.03 22.62 -1.69
C ALA A 717 -24.18 23.31 -0.62
N TRP A 718 -23.11 22.65 -0.21
CA TRP A 718 -22.21 23.00 0.89
C TRP A 718 -20.93 22.16 0.80
N ASP A 719 -19.82 22.75 1.20
CA ASP A 719 -18.50 22.15 1.40
C ASP A 719 -17.92 22.67 2.73
N ASP A 720 -16.99 21.93 3.33
CA ASP A 720 -16.49 22.25 4.67
C ASP A 720 -15.67 23.56 4.72
N ASP A 721 -15.10 23.99 3.59
CA ASP A 721 -14.32 25.23 3.44
C ASP A 721 -15.20 26.50 3.30
N SER A 722 -16.48 26.34 2.96
CA SER A 722 -17.45 27.44 2.75
C SER A 722 -17.63 28.36 3.96
N GLY A 723 -17.28 27.89 5.16
CA GLY A 723 -17.43 28.62 6.42
C GLY A 723 -18.87 28.77 6.92
N LEU A 724 -19.83 28.05 6.32
CA LEU A 724 -21.20 27.92 6.81
C LEU A 724 -21.31 26.70 7.73
N SER A 725 -22.10 26.81 8.81
CA SER A 725 -22.50 25.64 9.60
C SER A 725 -23.71 24.93 8.98
N PHE A 726 -23.94 23.67 9.35
CA PHE A 726 -25.06 22.85 8.82
C PHE A 726 -26.44 23.53 8.93
N GLU A 727 -26.72 24.25 10.02
CA GLU A 727 -27.97 25.03 10.23
C GLU A 727 -28.03 26.31 9.36
N GLU A 728 -26.89 26.85 8.92
CA GLU A 728 -26.83 27.99 8.00
C GLU A 728 -26.98 27.57 6.53
N VAL A 729 -26.91 26.26 6.23
CA VAL A 729 -27.09 25.72 4.89
C VAL A 729 -28.58 25.54 4.53
N ASP A 730 -29.49 25.33 5.49
CA ASP A 730 -30.95 25.19 5.28
C ASP A 730 -31.28 23.99 4.35
N PHE A 731 -31.07 22.77 4.84
CA PHE A 731 -31.25 21.52 4.07
C PHE A 731 -32.72 21.08 4.01
N ASP A 732 -33.32 21.01 2.81
CA ASP A 732 -34.69 20.52 2.60
C ASP A 732 -34.89 19.06 3.04
N SER A 733 -33.84 18.25 2.90
CA SER A 733 -33.90 16.81 3.13
C SER A 733 -32.55 16.18 3.49
N ILE A 734 -32.60 15.07 4.23
CA ILE A 734 -31.48 14.15 4.44
C ILE A 734 -31.81 12.83 3.76
N LEU A 735 -30.81 12.22 3.13
CA LEU A 735 -30.88 10.85 2.64
C LEU A 735 -29.74 10.03 3.26
N PHE A 736 -30.02 8.82 3.75
CA PHE A 736 -28.97 7.94 4.26
C PHE A 736 -29.23 6.45 4.04
N THR A 737 -28.14 5.66 4.00
CA THR A 737 -28.19 4.21 3.77
C THR A 737 -27.37 3.43 4.79
N ALA A 738 -27.69 2.14 4.93
CA ALA A 738 -26.96 1.17 5.75
C ALA A 738 -26.02 0.32 4.88
N ALA A 739 -25.07 -0.38 5.48
CA ALA A 739 -24.28 -1.39 4.77
C ALA A 739 -25.20 -2.50 4.18
N ASN A 740 -24.83 -3.06 3.03
CA ASN A 740 -25.55 -4.14 2.33
C ASN A 740 -25.22 -5.56 2.83
N PHE A 741 -24.34 -5.68 3.83
CA PHE A 741 -23.81 -6.94 4.36
C PHE A 741 -24.15 -7.19 5.85
N ILE A 742 -25.04 -6.40 6.47
CA ILE A 742 -25.37 -6.49 7.92
C ILE A 742 -26.76 -7.11 8.20
N GLN A 743 -27.53 -7.41 7.16
CA GLN A 743 -28.93 -7.84 7.23
C GLN A 743 -29.13 -9.26 7.79
N TYR A 744 -28.04 -9.99 8.08
CA TYR A 744 -28.05 -11.32 8.71
C TYR A 744 -28.59 -11.33 10.15
N GLN A 745 -28.65 -10.17 10.81
CA GLN A 745 -29.24 -9.98 12.13
C GLN A 745 -30.19 -8.78 12.16
N ALA A 746 -31.13 -8.74 13.09
CA ALA A 746 -32.13 -7.66 13.18
C ALA A 746 -31.48 -6.29 13.48
N PRO A 747 -32.06 -5.16 13.02
CA PRO A 747 -31.42 -3.84 13.11
C PRO A 747 -31.28 -3.28 14.53
N ASP A 748 -31.98 -3.86 15.51
CA ASP A 748 -31.87 -3.55 16.95
C ASP A 748 -30.78 -4.39 17.66
N VAL A 749 -30.10 -5.28 16.93
CA VAL A 749 -28.96 -6.05 17.45
C VAL A 749 -27.67 -5.23 17.27
N PRO A 750 -26.83 -5.09 18.31
CA PRO A 750 -25.54 -4.42 18.20
C PRO A 750 -24.66 -5.00 17.08
N TYR A 751 -23.89 -4.14 16.40
CA TYR A 751 -22.92 -4.58 15.40
C TYR A 751 -21.91 -5.58 15.99
N ASP A 752 -21.60 -6.65 15.25
CA ASP A 752 -20.48 -7.54 15.52
C ASP A 752 -19.12 -6.83 15.25
N GLY A 753 -18.04 -7.36 15.83
CA GLY A 753 -16.68 -6.82 15.64
C GLY A 753 -16.31 -5.77 16.70
N ASP A 754 -15.60 -4.72 16.28
CA ASP A 754 -15.18 -3.64 17.17
C ASP A 754 -16.32 -2.65 17.42
N ASN A 755 -17.05 -2.87 18.50
CA ASN A 755 -18.24 -2.12 18.89
C ASN A 755 -18.18 -1.72 20.38
N PRO A 756 -17.25 -0.82 20.78
CA PRO A 756 -17.01 -0.49 22.19
C PRO A 756 -18.16 0.28 22.86
N ASP A 757 -18.97 0.99 22.07
CA ASP A 757 -20.21 1.65 22.48
C ASP A 757 -21.43 0.70 22.49
N ASN A 758 -21.31 -0.50 21.91
CA ASN A 758 -22.36 -1.51 21.79
C ASN A 758 -23.61 -0.97 21.07
N SER A 759 -23.44 -0.09 20.07
CA SER A 759 -24.55 0.42 19.27
C SER A 759 -25.05 -0.61 18.26
N SER A 760 -26.33 -0.53 17.93
CA SER A 760 -26.97 -1.21 16.79
C SER A 760 -27.15 -0.27 15.59
N PRO A 761 -27.46 -0.80 14.39
CA PRO A 761 -27.92 0.01 13.26
C PRO A 761 -29.09 0.95 13.60
N MET A 762 -29.96 0.53 14.52
CA MET A 762 -31.05 1.35 15.07
C MET A 762 -30.51 2.52 15.89
N ASP A 763 -29.60 2.27 16.84
CA ASP A 763 -29.06 3.32 17.71
C ASP A 763 -28.29 4.39 16.91
N ALA A 764 -27.45 3.95 15.97
CA ALA A 764 -26.67 4.85 15.11
C ALA A 764 -27.57 5.76 14.26
N THR A 765 -28.57 5.20 13.57
CA THR A 765 -29.54 6.00 12.78
C THR A 765 -30.41 6.90 13.64
N LEU A 766 -30.81 6.46 14.84
CA LEU A 766 -31.56 7.32 15.75
C LEU A 766 -30.72 8.52 16.24
N ALA A 767 -29.41 8.37 16.40
CA ALA A 767 -28.50 9.48 16.67
C ALA A 767 -28.44 10.47 15.48
N ILE A 768 -28.27 9.98 14.24
CA ILE A 768 -28.30 10.82 13.03
C ILE A 768 -29.62 11.62 12.95
N ILE A 769 -30.76 10.94 13.13
CA ILE A 769 -32.09 11.55 13.10
C ILE A 769 -32.24 12.62 14.19
N ASP A 770 -31.83 12.33 15.42
CA ASP A 770 -31.97 13.25 16.55
C ASP A 770 -31.10 14.50 16.42
N GLN A 771 -29.83 14.34 16.00
CA GLN A 771 -28.93 15.47 15.80
C GLN A 771 -29.39 16.35 14.62
N THR A 772 -29.79 15.73 13.51
CA THR A 772 -30.37 16.46 12.37
C THR A 772 -31.61 17.25 12.80
N LEU A 773 -32.58 16.62 13.47
CA LEU A 773 -33.83 17.29 13.88
C LEU A 773 -33.64 18.34 14.99
N ALA A 774 -32.49 18.35 15.68
CA ALA A 774 -32.14 19.40 16.63
C ALA A 774 -31.69 20.71 15.93
N LEU A 775 -31.16 20.61 14.70
CA LEU A 775 -30.67 21.73 13.89
C LEU A 775 -31.65 22.13 12.77
N GLU A 776 -32.31 21.14 12.15
CA GLU A 776 -33.27 21.31 11.06
C GLU A 776 -34.66 20.75 11.42
N PRO A 777 -35.47 21.46 12.23
CA PRO A 777 -36.73 20.93 12.79
C PRO A 777 -37.84 20.76 11.74
N GLY A 778 -37.90 19.58 11.13
CA GLY A 778 -38.94 19.19 10.16
C GLY A 778 -38.44 18.93 8.75
N VAL A 779 -37.13 18.80 8.55
CA VAL A 779 -36.48 18.21 7.37
C VAL A 779 -37.13 16.88 6.94
N ASP A 780 -37.19 16.60 5.64
CA ASP A 780 -37.59 15.28 5.14
C ASP A 780 -36.45 14.27 5.32
N ILE A 781 -36.72 13.06 5.84
CA ILE A 781 -35.68 12.05 6.11
C ILE A 781 -35.93 10.79 5.28
N TYR A 782 -35.00 10.46 4.39
CA TYR A 782 -35.11 9.35 3.43
C TYR A 782 -34.15 8.20 3.76
N LEU A 783 -34.70 7.04 4.12
CA LEU A 783 -33.95 5.78 4.18
C LEU A 783 -33.78 5.25 2.75
N TYR A 784 -32.57 5.29 2.21
CA TYR A 784 -32.23 4.69 0.93
C TYR A 784 -31.94 3.20 1.12
N GLU A 785 -32.87 2.34 0.71
CA GLU A 785 -32.65 0.89 0.65
C GLU A 785 -31.87 0.56 -0.62
N ASN A 786 -30.60 0.21 -0.43
CA ASN A 786 -29.73 -0.32 -1.47
C ASN A 786 -30.07 -1.79 -1.80
N TRP A 787 -29.18 -2.47 -2.52
CA TRP A 787 -29.30 -3.88 -2.89
C TRP A 787 -28.30 -4.73 -2.10
N GLN A 788 -28.52 -6.06 -2.06
CA GLN A 788 -27.72 -6.97 -1.23
C GLN A 788 -26.24 -7.05 -1.69
N ASP A 789 -25.36 -7.51 -0.80
CA ASP A 789 -24.10 -8.13 -1.18
C ASP A 789 -24.33 -9.39 -2.06
N MET A 790 -23.46 -9.65 -3.04
CA MET A 790 -23.64 -10.78 -3.98
C MET A 790 -22.89 -12.05 -3.57
N SER A 791 -21.92 -11.98 -2.66
CA SER A 791 -21.09 -13.13 -2.28
C SER A 791 -21.92 -14.33 -1.76
N SER A 792 -23.10 -14.08 -1.17
CA SER A 792 -24.02 -15.11 -0.68
C SER A 792 -24.50 -16.11 -1.75
N VAL A 793 -24.53 -15.70 -3.02
CA VAL A 793 -25.01 -16.53 -4.14
C VAL A 793 -23.91 -17.03 -5.08
N LEU A 794 -22.68 -16.55 -4.92
CA LEU A 794 -21.55 -16.97 -5.77
C LEU A 794 -21.02 -18.35 -5.38
N VAL A 795 -20.41 -19.03 -6.35
CA VAL A 795 -19.90 -20.39 -6.19
C VAL A 795 -18.42 -20.43 -6.59
N ASN A 796 -17.54 -20.36 -5.58
CA ASN A 796 -16.12 -20.05 -5.74
C ASN A 796 -15.91 -18.68 -6.40
N ASP A 797 -16.65 -17.68 -5.93
CA ASP A 797 -16.39 -16.25 -6.17
C ASP A 797 -16.39 -15.89 -7.68
N GLN A 798 -17.18 -16.63 -8.45
CA GLN A 798 -17.13 -16.64 -9.90
C GLN A 798 -18.05 -15.57 -10.51
N LEU A 799 -17.44 -14.49 -11.00
CA LEU A 799 -18.08 -13.48 -11.85
C LEU A 799 -17.83 -13.75 -13.35
N PRO A 800 -18.76 -13.36 -14.25
CA PRO A 800 -20.14 -13.02 -13.94
C PRO A 800 -20.90 -14.23 -13.34
N PRO A 801 -21.89 -13.98 -12.47
CA PRO A 801 -22.70 -15.03 -11.87
C PRO A 801 -23.43 -15.88 -12.92
N SER A 802 -23.66 -17.15 -12.61
CA SER A 802 -24.56 -17.97 -13.42
C SER A 802 -25.98 -17.38 -13.42
N ALA A 803 -26.76 -17.57 -14.48
CA ALA A 803 -28.13 -17.03 -14.56
C ALA A 803 -29.03 -17.47 -13.40
N ASP A 804 -28.85 -18.70 -12.89
CA ASP A 804 -29.57 -19.20 -11.70
C ASP A 804 -29.13 -18.46 -10.41
N ALA A 805 -27.85 -18.10 -10.29
CA ALA A 805 -27.31 -17.34 -9.16
C ALA A 805 -27.71 -15.85 -9.21
N LEU A 806 -27.69 -15.22 -10.39
CA LEU A 806 -28.18 -13.84 -10.57
C LEU A 806 -29.69 -13.73 -10.29
N ALA A 807 -30.46 -14.75 -10.69
CA ALA A 807 -31.87 -14.85 -10.33
C ALA A 807 -32.07 -15.07 -8.81
N GLN A 808 -31.18 -15.81 -8.14
CA GLN A 808 -31.19 -15.94 -6.67
C GLN A 808 -30.85 -14.62 -5.98
N TYR A 809 -29.85 -13.87 -6.46
CA TYR A 809 -29.46 -12.55 -5.92
C TYR A 809 -30.64 -11.56 -5.93
N HIS A 810 -31.34 -11.45 -7.06
CA HIS A 810 -32.54 -10.60 -7.13
C HIS A 810 -33.68 -11.12 -6.24
N ALA A 811 -33.85 -12.45 -6.14
CA ALA A 811 -34.85 -13.06 -5.26
C ALA A 811 -34.54 -12.90 -3.75
N GLU A 812 -33.26 -12.82 -3.37
CA GLU A 812 -32.82 -12.50 -2.00
C GLU A 812 -32.98 -11.01 -1.70
N THR A 813 -32.63 -10.14 -2.66
CA THR A 813 -32.80 -8.69 -2.55
C THR A 813 -34.26 -8.30 -2.30
N ILE A 814 -35.24 -8.91 -2.99
CA ILE A 814 -36.69 -8.66 -2.79
C ILE A 814 -37.33 -9.47 -1.64
N ASN A 815 -36.53 -10.12 -0.78
CA ASN A 815 -37.06 -11.11 0.16
C ASN A 815 -37.79 -10.51 1.38
N GLU A 816 -39.12 -10.44 1.31
CA GLU A 816 -40.03 -10.07 2.41
C GLU A 816 -40.16 -11.11 3.54
N GLN A 817 -39.55 -12.30 3.46
CA GLN A 817 -39.66 -13.28 4.55
C GLN A 817 -38.79 -12.89 5.75
N ALA A 818 -39.14 -13.39 6.95
CA ALA A 818 -38.39 -13.10 8.17
C ALA A 818 -36.90 -13.54 8.04
N GLY A 819 -35.98 -12.58 8.13
CA GLY A 819 -34.55 -12.78 7.89
C GLY A 819 -34.11 -12.62 6.42
N GLY A 820 -34.97 -12.13 5.53
CA GLY A 820 -34.64 -11.68 4.18
C GLY A 820 -34.22 -10.21 4.12
N PHE A 821 -33.52 -9.83 3.05
CA PHE A 821 -32.93 -8.49 2.90
C PHE A 821 -33.98 -7.37 2.92
N HIS A 822 -34.96 -7.39 2.00
CA HIS A 822 -36.03 -6.39 2.00
C HIS A 822 -36.82 -6.38 3.31
N ARG A 823 -37.05 -7.55 3.92
CA ARG A 823 -37.73 -7.62 5.22
C ARG A 823 -36.99 -6.87 6.32
N TRP A 824 -35.66 -6.96 6.36
CA TRP A 824 -34.83 -6.21 7.31
C TRP A 824 -35.09 -4.72 7.21
N TRP A 825 -35.11 -4.17 5.98
CA TRP A 825 -35.37 -2.75 5.73
C TRP A 825 -36.80 -2.32 6.08
N LEU A 826 -37.80 -3.17 5.82
CA LEU A 826 -39.18 -2.93 6.26
C LEU A 826 -39.31 -2.90 7.79
N ASP A 827 -38.70 -3.87 8.48
CA ASP A 827 -38.63 -3.90 9.96
C ASP A 827 -37.81 -2.74 10.53
N TYR A 828 -36.80 -2.24 9.81
CA TYR A 828 -35.98 -1.10 10.19
C TYR A 828 -36.79 0.20 10.17
N HIS A 829 -37.43 0.50 9.03
CA HIS A 829 -38.28 1.67 8.86
C HIS A 829 -39.46 1.71 9.85
N ASP A 830 -40.11 0.56 10.07
CA ASP A 830 -41.27 0.47 10.97
C ASP A 830 -40.87 0.70 12.44
N GLN A 831 -39.66 0.28 12.84
CA GLN A 831 -39.12 0.58 14.17
C GLN A 831 -38.69 2.04 14.32
N ILE A 832 -38.04 2.63 13.32
CA ILE A 832 -37.65 4.06 13.35
C ILE A 832 -38.89 4.94 13.49
N ARG A 833 -39.94 4.73 12.68
CA ARG A 833 -41.22 5.48 12.77
C ARG A 833 -41.93 5.25 14.11
N ALA A 834 -41.80 4.08 14.73
CA ALA A 834 -42.34 3.83 16.06
C ALA A 834 -41.55 4.53 17.19
N LEU A 835 -40.25 4.75 17.00
CA LEU A 835 -39.35 5.39 17.97
C LEU A 835 -39.23 6.91 17.79
N ARG A 836 -39.50 7.43 16.59
CA ARG A 836 -39.54 8.87 16.25
C ARG A 836 -40.82 9.22 15.45
N PRO A 837 -42.02 9.12 16.07
CA PRO A 837 -43.30 9.34 15.38
C PRO A 837 -43.55 10.80 14.98
N ASP A 838 -42.77 11.75 15.49
CA ASP A 838 -42.82 13.17 15.12
C ASP A 838 -41.84 13.51 13.97
N ALA A 839 -41.04 12.55 13.50
CA ALA A 839 -40.08 12.73 12.40
C ALA A 839 -40.67 12.28 11.05
N LYS A 840 -40.36 13.01 9.98
CA LYS A 840 -40.78 12.68 8.61
C LYS A 840 -39.94 11.59 7.96
N VAL A 841 -39.88 10.41 8.57
CA VAL A 841 -39.10 9.29 8.05
C VAL A 841 -39.87 8.59 6.94
N LYS A 842 -39.25 8.57 5.76
CA LYS A 842 -39.68 7.97 4.49
C LYS A 842 -38.64 6.93 4.06
N MET A 843 -38.99 6.03 3.14
CA MET A 843 -38.14 4.94 2.67
C MET A 843 -38.21 4.80 1.15
N ILE A 844 -37.06 4.71 0.50
CA ILE A 844 -36.90 4.58 -0.96
C ILE A 844 -36.40 3.16 -1.27
N PRO A 845 -37.25 2.25 -1.79
CA PRO A 845 -36.90 0.84 -2.03
C PRO A 845 -36.14 0.66 -3.36
N VAL A 846 -34.91 1.19 -3.44
CA VAL A 846 -34.13 1.21 -4.69
C VAL A 846 -33.69 -0.19 -5.12
N GLY A 847 -33.06 -0.97 -4.24
CA GLY A 847 -32.64 -2.34 -4.53
C GLY A 847 -33.79 -3.27 -4.98
N PRO A 848 -34.96 -3.26 -4.30
CA PRO A 848 -36.13 -4.01 -4.74
C PRO A 848 -36.69 -3.57 -6.09
N ILE A 849 -36.83 -2.26 -6.36
CA ILE A 849 -37.34 -1.79 -7.66
C ILE A 849 -36.38 -2.14 -8.79
N ILE A 850 -35.06 -1.94 -8.60
CA ILE A 850 -34.04 -2.35 -9.59
C ILE A 850 -34.12 -3.86 -9.85
N SER A 851 -34.29 -4.68 -8.80
CA SER A 851 -34.43 -6.12 -8.96
C SER A 851 -35.68 -6.51 -9.75
N HIS A 852 -36.85 -5.93 -9.46
CA HIS A 852 -38.07 -6.15 -10.26
C HIS A 852 -37.93 -5.70 -11.72
N LEU A 853 -37.28 -4.55 -11.97
CA LEU A 853 -36.98 -4.11 -13.33
C LEU A 853 -36.12 -5.13 -14.07
N LEU A 854 -35.10 -5.69 -13.41
CA LEU A 854 -34.15 -6.66 -13.98
C LEU A 854 -34.67 -8.11 -14.05
N THR A 855 -35.71 -8.50 -13.31
CA THR A 855 -36.31 -9.85 -13.44
C THR A 855 -37.60 -9.87 -14.26
N ASP A 856 -38.47 -8.87 -14.10
CA ASP A 856 -39.88 -8.96 -14.52
C ASP A 856 -40.17 -8.19 -15.81
N THR A 857 -39.20 -7.40 -16.32
CA THR A 857 -39.34 -6.57 -17.52
C THR A 857 -38.38 -6.97 -18.65
N ALA A 858 -38.39 -6.22 -19.74
CA ALA A 858 -37.43 -6.37 -20.84
C ALA A 858 -35.97 -6.10 -20.44
N LEU A 859 -35.71 -5.46 -19.29
CA LEU A 859 -34.35 -5.24 -18.79
C LEU A 859 -33.68 -6.53 -18.26
N SER A 860 -34.44 -7.63 -18.10
CA SER A 860 -33.89 -8.99 -17.91
C SER A 860 -33.05 -9.50 -19.11
N GLY A 861 -33.02 -8.75 -20.22
CA GLY A 861 -32.13 -8.99 -21.35
C GLY A 861 -30.80 -8.23 -21.30
N ILE A 862 -30.51 -7.44 -20.27
CA ILE A 862 -29.22 -6.75 -20.11
C ILE A 862 -28.18 -7.74 -19.52
N PRO A 863 -26.98 -7.87 -20.11
CA PRO A 863 -25.87 -8.62 -19.53
C PRO A 863 -25.46 -8.15 -18.13
N PHE A 864 -24.87 -9.04 -17.32
CA PHE A 864 -24.31 -8.68 -16.02
C PHE A 864 -23.25 -7.59 -16.14
N ASP A 865 -22.34 -7.73 -17.11
CA ASP A 865 -21.17 -6.85 -17.29
C ASP A 865 -21.54 -5.41 -17.73
N ASP A 866 -22.78 -5.22 -18.21
CA ASP A 866 -23.38 -3.91 -18.56
C ASP A 866 -24.15 -3.26 -17.37
N LEU A 867 -24.24 -3.97 -16.24
CA LEU A 867 -24.98 -3.59 -15.03
C LEU A 867 -24.07 -3.43 -13.81
N TYR A 868 -23.19 -4.40 -13.55
CA TYR A 868 -22.38 -4.47 -12.32
C TYR A 868 -20.90 -4.70 -12.64
N GLU A 869 -20.05 -4.36 -11.68
CA GLU A 869 -18.58 -4.39 -11.82
C GLU A 869 -17.94 -5.54 -11.03
N ASP A 870 -18.50 -5.89 -9.88
CA ASP A 870 -17.96 -6.88 -8.93
C ASP A 870 -19.05 -7.65 -8.16
N ASP A 871 -18.66 -8.30 -7.05
CA ASP A 871 -19.52 -9.05 -6.13
C ASP A 871 -19.96 -8.25 -4.89
N SER A 872 -19.44 -7.02 -4.73
CA SER A 872 -19.83 -6.02 -3.72
C SER A 872 -20.95 -5.10 -4.23
N PRO A 873 -21.88 -5.65 -5.02
CA PRO A 873 -22.01 -5.42 -6.45
C PRO A 873 -22.15 -3.94 -6.79
N HIS A 874 -21.03 -3.30 -7.09
CA HIS A 874 -20.98 -1.92 -7.55
C HIS A 874 -21.63 -1.80 -8.93
N GLY A 875 -22.43 -0.76 -9.11
CA GLY A 875 -23.13 -0.51 -10.36
C GLY A 875 -22.25 0.09 -11.45
N ARG A 876 -22.53 -0.24 -12.71
CA ARG A 876 -22.18 0.61 -13.85
C ARG A 876 -23.21 1.73 -14.00
N ALA A 877 -22.96 2.66 -14.91
CA ALA A 877 -23.83 3.81 -15.17
C ALA A 877 -25.32 3.47 -15.37
N THR A 878 -25.66 2.28 -15.87
CA THR A 878 -27.04 1.78 -15.99
C THR A 878 -27.74 1.60 -14.63
N ILE A 879 -27.05 1.06 -13.61
CA ILE A 879 -27.61 0.84 -12.27
C ILE A 879 -27.78 2.17 -11.55
N TYR A 880 -26.75 3.03 -11.57
CA TYR A 880 -26.83 4.36 -10.94
C TYR A 880 -27.86 5.28 -11.62
N PHE A 881 -28.09 5.14 -12.92
CA PHE A 881 -29.18 5.80 -13.63
C PHE A 881 -30.56 5.37 -13.07
N LEU A 882 -30.80 4.06 -12.93
CA LEU A 882 -32.06 3.56 -12.37
C LEU A 882 -32.23 3.98 -10.90
N ALA A 883 -31.16 3.93 -10.10
CA ALA A 883 -31.16 4.42 -8.72
C ALA A 883 -31.47 5.92 -8.64
N GLY A 884 -30.88 6.74 -9.51
CA GLY A 884 -31.18 8.16 -9.65
C GLY A 884 -32.63 8.44 -10.03
N MET A 885 -33.20 7.68 -10.98
CA MET A 885 -34.62 7.77 -11.33
C MET A 885 -35.55 7.47 -10.15
N ILE A 886 -35.30 6.37 -9.42
CA ILE A 886 -36.12 5.97 -8.28
C ILE A 886 -36.04 7.01 -7.16
N THR A 887 -34.83 7.51 -6.89
CA THR A 887 -34.58 8.51 -5.84
C THR A 887 -35.20 9.87 -6.20
N TYR A 888 -35.10 10.31 -7.46
CA TYR A 888 -35.78 11.51 -7.94
C TYR A 888 -37.30 11.42 -7.73
N MET A 889 -37.94 10.37 -8.23
CA MET A 889 -39.40 10.22 -8.11
C MET A 889 -39.88 10.17 -6.66
N ALA A 890 -39.11 9.53 -5.77
CA ALA A 890 -39.43 9.48 -4.34
C ALA A 890 -39.27 10.83 -3.62
N MET A 891 -38.29 11.66 -4.00
CA MET A 891 -37.98 12.92 -3.33
C MET A 891 -38.75 14.13 -3.88
N TYR A 892 -39.07 14.13 -5.18
CA TYR A 892 -39.85 15.17 -5.85
C TYR A 892 -41.35 14.85 -5.92
N ASN A 893 -41.76 13.58 -5.77
CA ASN A 893 -43.15 13.13 -5.88
C ASN A 893 -43.79 13.50 -7.24
N ASP A 894 -43.02 13.33 -8.31
CA ASP A 894 -43.48 13.35 -9.71
C ASP A 894 -42.68 12.31 -10.53
N MET A 895 -43.11 12.01 -11.75
CA MET A 895 -42.41 11.09 -12.65
C MET A 895 -41.16 11.75 -13.25
N ALA A 896 -40.16 10.96 -13.65
CA ALA A 896 -39.05 11.50 -14.44
C ALA A 896 -39.56 12.01 -15.82
N PRO A 897 -38.94 13.02 -16.45
CA PRO A 897 -39.48 13.65 -17.65
C PRO A 897 -39.68 12.67 -18.81
N ALA A 898 -40.90 12.61 -19.36
CA ALA A 898 -41.26 11.62 -20.38
C ALA A 898 -40.52 11.82 -21.72
N ASP A 899 -40.20 13.06 -22.09
CA ASP A 899 -39.51 13.42 -23.34
C ASP A 899 -37.96 13.48 -23.19
N TRP A 900 -37.37 12.88 -22.13
CA TRP A 900 -35.93 12.94 -21.87
C TRP A 900 -35.10 12.09 -22.85
N GLU A 901 -34.09 12.69 -23.48
CA GLU A 901 -33.13 11.96 -24.32
C GLU A 901 -32.08 11.25 -23.44
N ILE A 902 -32.29 9.94 -23.26
CA ILE A 902 -31.48 9.11 -22.35
C ILE A 902 -30.02 9.00 -22.85
N PRO A 903 -29.01 9.40 -22.05
CA PRO A 903 -27.60 9.40 -22.50
C PRO A 903 -27.08 8.03 -22.91
N SER A 904 -26.15 8.00 -23.87
CA SER A 904 -25.58 6.76 -24.42
C SER A 904 -24.67 5.97 -23.45
N SER A 905 -24.42 6.49 -22.25
CA SER A 905 -23.78 5.76 -21.15
C SER A 905 -24.75 4.82 -20.41
N VAL A 906 -26.06 4.96 -20.63
CA VAL A 906 -27.09 4.07 -20.08
C VAL A 906 -27.37 2.96 -21.09
N HIS A 907 -27.42 1.71 -20.65
CA HIS A 907 -27.59 0.59 -21.58
C HIS A 907 -28.89 0.70 -22.41
N ALA A 908 -28.78 0.46 -23.72
CA ALA A 908 -29.78 0.84 -24.71
C ALA A 908 -31.16 0.18 -24.55
N LEU A 909 -31.30 -0.91 -23.78
CA LEU A 909 -32.63 -1.46 -23.45
C LEU A 909 -33.43 -0.57 -22.50
N VAL A 910 -32.76 0.21 -21.63
CA VAL A 910 -33.44 1.18 -20.76
C VAL A 910 -34.03 2.31 -21.61
N ALA A 911 -33.23 2.90 -22.51
CA ALA A 911 -33.69 3.93 -23.44
C ALA A 911 -34.82 3.44 -24.37
N GLN A 912 -34.77 2.19 -24.86
CA GLN A 912 -35.82 1.60 -25.69
C GLN A 912 -37.14 1.32 -24.95
N HIS A 913 -37.12 1.27 -23.62
CA HIS A 913 -38.27 0.92 -22.78
C HIS A 913 -38.58 1.99 -21.72
N TYR A 914 -38.04 3.20 -21.87
CA TYR A 914 -38.04 4.25 -20.86
C TYR A 914 -39.45 4.57 -20.31
N ASP A 915 -40.47 4.76 -21.16
CA ASP A 915 -41.88 4.93 -20.75
C ASP A 915 -42.34 3.84 -19.76
N THR A 916 -41.94 2.58 -20.03
CA THR A 916 -42.33 1.42 -19.22
C THR A 916 -41.55 1.36 -17.91
N VAL A 917 -40.25 1.68 -17.95
CA VAL A 917 -39.38 1.75 -16.76
C VAL A 917 -39.88 2.85 -15.82
N ASN A 918 -40.11 4.04 -16.36
CA ASN A 918 -40.61 5.22 -15.65
C ASN A 918 -41.97 4.93 -14.98
N GLN A 919 -42.94 4.39 -15.73
CA GLN A 919 -44.24 3.98 -15.15
C GLN A 919 -44.10 2.85 -14.12
N THR A 920 -43.19 1.89 -14.31
CA THR A 920 -43.02 0.77 -13.36
C THR A 920 -42.43 1.24 -12.02
N ILE A 921 -41.46 2.16 -12.05
CA ILE A 921 -40.92 2.80 -10.85
C ILE A 921 -42.03 3.58 -10.13
N TRP A 922 -42.75 4.42 -10.88
CA TRP A 922 -43.82 5.26 -10.34
C TRP A 922 -44.96 4.44 -9.72
N ASP A 923 -45.41 3.38 -10.41
CA ASP A 923 -46.44 2.47 -9.92
C ASP A 923 -45.98 1.72 -8.66
N TYR A 924 -44.69 1.34 -8.55
CA TYR A 924 -44.17 0.70 -7.34
C TYR A 924 -44.20 1.67 -6.15
N LEU A 925 -43.63 2.88 -6.30
CA LEU A 925 -43.58 3.89 -5.23
C LEU A 925 -44.99 4.28 -4.73
N ASN A 926 -45.96 4.37 -5.65
CA ASN A 926 -47.37 4.66 -5.32
C ASN A 926 -48.11 3.51 -4.60
N ASN A 927 -47.56 2.30 -4.56
CA ASN A 927 -48.14 1.14 -3.86
C ASN A 927 -47.25 0.63 -2.71
N PHE A 928 -46.16 1.32 -2.38
CA PHE A 928 -45.22 0.92 -1.33
C PHE A 928 -45.72 1.37 0.06
N ASP A 929 -46.73 0.67 0.57
CA ASP A 929 -47.42 0.98 1.83
C ASP A 929 -46.86 0.24 3.06
N ASP A 930 -47.15 0.76 4.25
CA ASP A 930 -47.05 0.03 5.51
C ASP A 930 -48.29 -0.85 5.79
N SER A 931 -48.24 -1.71 6.81
CA SER A 931 -49.29 -2.69 7.10
C SER A 931 -50.69 -2.11 7.41
N ASN A 932 -50.80 -0.78 7.57
CA ASN A 932 -52.05 -0.06 7.80
C ASN A 932 -52.59 0.62 6.52
N GLY A 933 -51.82 0.66 5.43
CA GLY A 933 -52.16 1.37 4.19
C GLY A 933 -51.83 2.86 4.21
N ASN A 934 -50.72 3.25 4.87
CA ASN A 934 -50.09 4.55 4.65
C ASN A 934 -48.85 4.33 3.79
N SER A 935 -48.52 5.24 2.87
CA SER A 935 -47.29 5.14 2.07
C SER A 935 -46.04 5.17 2.97
N ARG A 936 -44.99 4.48 2.52
CA ARG A 936 -43.64 4.57 3.06
C ARG A 936 -42.79 5.65 2.36
N VAL A 937 -43.22 6.13 1.20
CA VAL A 937 -42.48 7.10 0.36
C VAL A 937 -43.04 8.52 0.50
N PHE A 938 -44.38 8.64 0.50
CA PHE A 938 -45.09 9.90 0.36
C PHE A 938 -45.96 10.23 1.60
N ASP A 939 -46.32 11.52 1.76
CA ASP A 939 -47.10 12.06 2.89
C ASP A 939 -48.64 12.04 2.70
#